data_AF-A0A0L8VM81-F1
#
_entry.id   AF-A0A0L8VM81-F1
#
_cell.length_a   1.000
_cell.length_b   1.000
_cell.length_c   1.000
_cell.angle_alpha   90.00
_cell.angle_beta   90.00
_cell.angle_gamma   90.00
#
_symmetry.space_group_name_H-M   'P 1'
#
loop_
_entity.id
_entity.type
_entity.pdbx_description
1 polymer ?
#
loop_
_entity_poly.entity_id
_entity_poly.type
_entity_poly.pdbx_seq_one_letter_code
_entity_poly.pdbx_strand_id
1 'polypeptide(L)'
;MDDISGRQTLPRINRLLEHVGNPQDSLSILHIAGTNGKETVSKFLTSILQHPEQQRQRVLIGRYTTSSLLNAKEEDISINNEAISLIEYSRIEKELIEADRSLKLQCNNLELLTSVALVYFAKKNCQWCIIETGLAGKQDPGSIIAGQSRVCCAITNVGISDEAFLCKFLSQITESSTNKAIFLLDGSNDEFVRNTITKRCHDVGCPLEITDPSLKDYNVYTDTWGTLEVRLPYSEEEYQIFNLRVAIAVLDFLSKEKKVCISKDQLSQGLISVDWPRSLHRLDYCYESTSGKKIALLLDNANNAKAARNLACHLRTTYGDTPLTFVIAITTGKKVSPLLDPLIRPQDYVIVTRFGSVVGMPWIQSLEPVNLLAFIKNRYTRNVNMQPDLQSVWTFLETSGLKTIVPVIGLHSEIKKEGANYQKSLEYYLEALEECKAENVDLLSDEYTGIEIKIGEMYEKLHMYNDATALYGDMLKKFYNELSKTTDKSTKRKFFLLKRDLQILVRFNEINKDSETNATLLIMHLLLAQREFLENSPEFKNVLSKSELLNNQQLDWKNFKGLPFIGKSKPDYQMHLNSKRKQELKIKEPESEQCVFMKELLTARDLYTRYCLNRSNLSGALNSKITTLEWMLLADSPLDDILLAQAELGSIFYLNSEKFEGSLYAIDNEPYKKSEPLELIRSRLQENQNSCLQYSADCYKSIISFANENQYPKVAMESEMDQRILKALSLAHYGIGVINLHKGRLRASKKELKKAIRISEMIRFNELIEEAQRELKKVDGTPI
;
A
#
# COMPACT_ATOMS: atom_id res chain seq x y z
N MET A 1 -34.64 -16.30 -3.39
CA MET A 1 -33.24 -16.79 -3.34
C MET A 1 -32.43 -15.56 -2.97
N ASP A 2 -32.55 -15.16 -1.72
CA ASP A 2 -32.28 -13.81 -1.25
C ASP A 2 -31.48 -13.93 0.03
N ASP A 3 -30.28 -13.35 0.10
CA ASP A 3 -29.65 -13.10 1.39
C ASP A 3 -28.58 -12.00 1.34
N ILE A 4 -29.08 -10.77 1.31
CA ILE A 4 -28.85 -9.71 2.31
C ILE A 4 -27.47 -9.05 2.45
N SER A 5 -27.63 -7.73 2.48
CA SER A 5 -26.72 -6.63 2.66
C SER A 5 -26.02 -6.58 4.00
N GLY A 6 -24.71 -6.24 3.98
CA GLY A 6 -23.91 -5.89 5.16
C GLY A 6 -24.32 -4.60 5.86
N ARG A 7 -25.56 -4.17 5.66
CA ARG A 7 -26.16 -2.92 6.12
C ARG A 7 -26.87 -3.06 7.47
N GLN A 8 -27.12 -4.29 7.93
CA GLN A 8 -27.84 -4.57 9.18
C GLN A 8 -27.02 -5.33 10.22
N THR A 9 -25.69 -5.26 10.22
CA THR A 9 -24.90 -6.06 11.17
C THR A 9 -25.20 -5.69 12.63
N LEU A 10 -25.10 -4.41 13.02
CA LEU A 10 -25.36 -3.98 14.41
C LEU A 10 -26.81 -4.28 14.90
N PRO A 11 -27.88 -3.98 14.13
CA PRO A 11 -29.26 -4.30 14.57
C PRO A 11 -29.54 -5.79 14.75
N ARG A 12 -28.91 -6.67 13.95
CA ARG A 12 -29.16 -8.12 14.01
C ARG A 12 -28.59 -8.74 15.27
N ILE A 13 -27.32 -8.53 15.54
CA ILE A 13 -26.69 -9.03 16.76
C ILE A 13 -27.20 -8.30 18.02
N ASN A 14 -27.59 -7.02 17.96
CA ASN A 14 -28.31 -6.38 19.06
C ASN A 14 -29.58 -7.15 19.42
N ARG A 15 -30.44 -7.44 18.45
CA ARG A 15 -31.68 -8.21 18.67
C ARG A 15 -31.42 -9.63 19.14
N LEU A 16 -30.37 -10.27 18.64
CA LEU A 16 -29.98 -11.60 19.09
C LEU A 16 -29.55 -11.57 20.57
N LEU A 17 -28.72 -10.60 20.96
CA LEU A 17 -28.26 -10.42 22.34
C LEU A 17 -29.39 -10.00 23.28
N GLU A 18 -30.30 -9.13 22.84
CA GLU A 18 -31.53 -8.79 23.58
C GLU A 18 -32.35 -10.04 23.90
N HIS A 19 -32.49 -10.96 22.93
CA HIS A 19 -33.23 -12.20 23.13
C HIS A 19 -32.59 -13.13 24.15
N VAL A 20 -31.26 -13.18 24.23
CA VAL A 20 -30.53 -13.97 25.22
C VAL A 20 -30.23 -13.22 26.52
N GLY A 21 -30.89 -12.07 26.74
CA GLY A 21 -30.86 -11.35 28.01
C GLY A 21 -29.72 -10.34 28.16
N ASN A 22 -29.20 -9.79 27.06
CA ASN A 22 -28.15 -8.76 27.03
C ASN A 22 -26.90 -9.11 27.87
N PRO A 23 -26.23 -10.25 27.59
CA PRO A 23 -25.08 -10.71 28.37
C PRO A 23 -23.96 -9.68 28.46
N GLN A 24 -23.78 -8.86 27.42
CA GLN A 24 -22.77 -7.80 27.36
C GLN A 24 -22.92 -6.74 28.45
N ASP A 25 -24.14 -6.49 28.94
CA ASP A 25 -24.41 -5.41 29.89
C ASP A 25 -23.83 -5.70 31.28
N SER A 26 -23.67 -6.99 31.62
CA SER A 26 -23.08 -7.45 32.89
C SER A 26 -21.56 -7.53 32.91
N LEU A 27 -20.89 -7.28 31.79
CA LEU A 27 -19.45 -7.48 31.63
C LEU A 27 -18.67 -6.16 31.76
N SER A 28 -17.44 -6.23 32.28
CA SER A 28 -16.49 -5.12 32.21
C SER A 28 -15.49 -5.35 31.08
N ILE A 29 -15.56 -4.53 30.04
CA ILE A 29 -14.92 -4.80 28.75
C ILE A 29 -13.74 -3.85 28.51
N LEU A 30 -12.60 -4.44 28.17
CA LEU A 30 -11.40 -3.75 27.68
C LEU A 30 -11.31 -4.00 26.17
N HIS A 31 -11.64 -2.99 25.37
CA HIS A 31 -11.70 -3.15 23.92
C HIS A 31 -10.35 -2.80 23.29
N ILE A 32 -9.76 -3.70 22.51
CA ILE A 32 -8.47 -3.49 21.85
C ILE A 32 -8.65 -3.37 20.33
N ALA A 33 -8.24 -2.23 19.79
CA ALA A 33 -8.25 -1.89 18.38
C ALA A 33 -6.84 -1.62 17.84
N GLY A 34 -6.68 -1.70 16.51
CA GLY A 34 -5.41 -1.46 15.82
C GLY A 34 -5.09 -2.51 14.76
N THR A 35 -4.05 -2.23 13.98
CA THR A 35 -3.58 -3.10 12.88
C THR A 35 -2.62 -4.17 13.39
N ASN A 36 -1.67 -3.80 14.25
CA ASN A 36 -0.67 -4.70 14.83
C ASN A 36 -0.65 -4.55 16.35
N GLY A 37 -0.35 -5.63 17.08
CA GLY A 37 -0.13 -5.60 18.54
C GLY A 37 -1.36 -5.85 19.41
N LYS A 38 -2.56 -6.06 18.84
CA LYS A 38 -3.79 -6.35 19.62
C LYS A 38 -3.66 -7.58 20.51
N GLU A 39 -3.23 -8.69 19.93
CA GLU A 39 -2.98 -9.95 20.63
C GLU A 39 -1.94 -9.79 21.74
N THR A 40 -0.86 -9.03 21.47
CA THR A 40 0.18 -8.73 22.46
C THR A 40 -0.38 -7.98 23.65
N VAL A 41 -1.10 -6.89 23.42
CA VAL A 41 -1.71 -6.09 24.49
C VAL A 41 -2.71 -6.95 25.28
N SER A 42 -3.51 -7.76 24.59
CA SER A 42 -4.48 -8.69 25.20
C SER A 42 -3.82 -9.70 26.14
N LYS A 43 -2.69 -10.28 25.73
CA LYS A 43 -1.89 -11.20 26.56
C LYS A 43 -1.25 -10.50 27.76
N PHE A 44 -0.70 -9.29 27.58
CA PHE A 44 -0.17 -8.50 28.70
C PHE A 44 -1.24 -8.22 29.75
N LEU A 45 -2.40 -7.73 29.32
CA LEU A 45 -3.52 -7.45 30.20
C LEU A 45 -4.02 -8.71 30.91
N THR A 46 -4.20 -9.81 30.17
CA THR A 46 -4.65 -11.08 30.74
C THR A 46 -3.69 -11.56 31.82
N SER A 47 -2.39 -11.61 31.51
CA SER A 47 -1.38 -12.11 32.43
C SER A 47 -1.25 -11.27 33.70
N ILE A 48 -1.29 -9.93 33.59
CA ILE A 48 -1.16 -9.04 34.75
C ILE A 48 -2.44 -9.03 35.61
N LEU A 49 -3.61 -9.02 34.98
CA LEU A 49 -4.90 -9.04 35.68
C LEU A 49 -5.22 -10.40 36.33
N GLN A 50 -4.65 -11.49 35.79
CA GLN A 50 -4.95 -12.85 36.24
C GLN A 50 -4.44 -13.17 37.66
N HIS A 51 -3.56 -12.35 38.26
CA HIS A 51 -2.96 -12.47 39.62
C HIS A 51 -2.47 -13.89 40.02
N PRO A 52 -1.20 -14.06 40.43
CA PRO A 52 -0.76 -15.36 40.95
C PRO A 52 -1.40 -15.69 42.31
N GLU A 53 -2.24 -16.75 42.31
CA GLU A 53 -2.69 -17.70 43.36
C GLU A 53 -3.02 -17.27 44.80
N GLN A 54 -2.67 -16.07 45.26
CA GLN A 54 -2.74 -15.68 46.68
C GLN A 54 -4.09 -15.09 47.13
N GLN A 55 -5.08 -14.99 46.24
CA GLN A 55 -6.43 -14.54 46.60
C GLN A 55 -7.42 -15.71 46.68
N ARG A 56 -8.30 -15.68 47.67
CA ARG A 56 -9.35 -16.70 47.89
C ARG A 56 -10.37 -16.81 46.74
N GLN A 57 -10.41 -15.85 45.82
CA GLN A 57 -11.25 -15.87 44.62
C GLN A 57 -10.37 -15.65 43.39
N ARG A 58 -10.40 -16.61 42.46
CA ARG A 58 -9.71 -16.54 41.16
C ARG A 58 -10.44 -15.51 40.30
N VAL A 59 -9.75 -14.44 39.92
CA VAL A 59 -10.24 -13.48 38.92
C VAL A 59 -10.35 -14.20 37.58
N LEU A 60 -11.51 -14.11 36.93
CA LEU A 60 -11.74 -14.71 35.63
C LEU A 60 -11.64 -13.63 34.54
N ILE A 61 -10.63 -13.76 33.68
CA ILE A 61 -10.40 -12.87 32.55
C ILE A 61 -10.84 -13.58 31.28
N GLY A 62 -11.94 -13.13 30.67
CA GLY A 62 -12.36 -13.57 29.35
C GLY A 62 -11.54 -12.88 28.27
N ARG A 63 -11.10 -13.61 27.25
CA ARG A 63 -10.38 -13.06 26.10
C ARG A 63 -11.03 -13.55 24.81
N TYR A 64 -11.44 -12.61 23.97
CA TYR A 64 -11.96 -12.85 22.64
C TYR A 64 -11.02 -12.27 21.60
N THR A 65 -10.47 -13.13 20.75
CA THR A 65 -9.59 -12.75 19.64
C THR A 65 -10.21 -13.08 18.32
N THR A 66 -9.89 -12.30 17.29
CA THR A 66 -10.30 -12.57 15.91
C THR A 66 -9.09 -13.06 15.12
N SER A 67 -8.52 -14.22 15.51
CA SER A 67 -7.34 -14.76 14.82
C SER A 67 -7.79 -15.84 13.83
N SER A 68 -7.65 -15.58 12.53
CA SER A 68 -8.13 -16.49 11.48
C SER A 68 -7.21 -17.69 11.22
N LEU A 69 -6.51 -18.23 12.23
CA LEU A 69 -5.57 -19.33 12.06
C LEU A 69 -6.02 -20.57 12.84
N LEU A 70 -6.26 -21.64 12.06
CA LEU A 70 -6.46 -23.04 12.46
C LEU A 70 -7.73 -23.33 13.27
N ASN A 71 -8.73 -23.91 12.58
CA ASN A 71 -9.67 -24.95 13.00
C ASN A 71 -10.35 -24.99 14.39
N ALA A 72 -10.15 -24.03 15.28
CA ALA A 72 -10.76 -24.05 16.60
C ALA A 72 -11.43 -22.71 16.86
N LYS A 73 -12.75 -22.64 16.62
CA LYS A 73 -13.60 -21.58 17.17
C LYS A 73 -13.44 -21.48 18.70
N GLU A 74 -12.92 -22.54 19.32
CA GLU A 74 -12.54 -22.61 20.73
C GLU A 74 -11.32 -21.77 21.12
N GLU A 75 -10.33 -21.60 20.23
CA GLU A 75 -9.08 -20.88 20.59
C GLU A 75 -9.25 -19.36 20.59
N ASP A 76 -10.22 -18.86 19.83
CA ASP A 76 -10.60 -17.44 19.80
C ASP A 76 -11.32 -16.99 21.07
N ILE A 77 -11.84 -17.92 21.89
CA ILE A 77 -12.57 -17.63 23.13
C ILE A 77 -11.89 -18.36 24.29
N SER A 78 -11.26 -17.62 25.20
CA SER A 78 -10.57 -18.22 26.35
C SER A 78 -10.93 -17.52 27.65
N ILE A 79 -10.82 -18.23 28.77
CA ILE A 79 -10.86 -17.66 30.12
C ILE A 79 -9.55 -18.02 30.82
N ASN A 80 -8.81 -17.04 31.33
CA ASN A 80 -7.54 -17.27 32.03
C ASN A 80 -6.53 -18.10 31.20
N ASN A 81 -6.51 -17.86 29.88
CA ASN A 81 -5.74 -18.58 28.87
C ASN A 81 -6.16 -20.04 28.61
N GLU A 82 -7.27 -20.50 29.18
CA GLU A 82 -7.88 -21.80 28.88
C GLU A 82 -8.96 -21.60 27.80
N ALA A 83 -8.82 -22.25 26.64
CA ALA A 83 -9.80 -22.21 25.55
C ALA A 83 -11.15 -22.79 25.99
N ILE A 84 -12.26 -22.25 25.46
CA ILE A 84 -13.59 -22.81 25.69
C ILE A 84 -13.64 -24.27 25.20
N SER A 85 -14.29 -25.16 25.93
CA SER A 85 -14.44 -26.55 25.46
C SER A 85 -15.39 -26.65 24.26
N LEU A 86 -15.13 -27.57 23.32
CA LEU A 86 -16.00 -27.82 22.16
C LEU A 86 -17.46 -28.08 22.56
N ILE A 87 -17.66 -28.77 23.68
CA ILE A 87 -18.99 -29.09 24.22
C ILE A 87 -19.71 -27.81 24.66
N GLU A 88 -19.04 -26.94 25.42
CA GLU A 88 -19.62 -25.68 25.85
C GLU A 88 -19.87 -24.74 24.67
N TYR A 89 -18.91 -24.66 23.74
CA TYR A 89 -19.03 -23.87 22.52
C TYR A 89 -20.25 -24.31 21.71
N SER A 90 -20.32 -25.60 21.35
CA SER A 90 -21.41 -26.15 20.53
C SER A 90 -22.78 -25.97 21.18
N ARG A 91 -22.85 -26.05 22.52
CA ARG A 91 -24.09 -25.84 23.26
C ARG A 91 -24.58 -24.39 23.13
N ILE A 92 -23.69 -23.41 23.32
CA ILE A 92 -24.03 -21.99 23.23
C ILE A 92 -24.31 -21.60 21.77
N GLU A 93 -23.50 -22.09 20.83
CA GLU A 93 -23.71 -21.86 19.39
C GLU A 93 -25.06 -22.37 18.93
N LYS A 94 -25.46 -23.59 19.35
CA LYS A 94 -26.76 -24.15 19.00
C LYS A 94 -27.92 -23.29 19.51
N GLU A 95 -27.85 -22.84 20.77
CA GLU A 95 -28.84 -21.94 21.38
C GLU A 95 -28.98 -20.65 20.56
N LEU A 96 -27.86 -20.05 20.16
CA LEU A 96 -27.85 -18.82 19.36
C LEU A 96 -28.33 -19.03 17.92
N ILE A 97 -28.02 -20.16 17.28
CA ILE A 97 -28.51 -20.50 15.94
C ILE A 97 -30.04 -20.72 15.96
N GLU A 98 -30.57 -21.36 17.01
CA GLU A 98 -32.01 -21.55 17.17
C GLU A 98 -32.71 -20.20 17.39
N ALA A 99 -32.14 -19.33 18.23
CA ALA A 99 -32.62 -17.96 18.43
C ALA A 99 -32.60 -17.15 17.12
N ASP A 100 -31.47 -17.14 16.40
CA ASP A 100 -31.29 -16.47 15.12
C ASP A 100 -32.34 -16.90 14.08
N ARG A 101 -32.60 -18.21 13.97
CA ARG A 101 -33.64 -18.77 13.09
C ARG A 101 -35.04 -18.36 13.51
N SER A 102 -35.35 -18.41 14.81
CA SER A 102 -36.68 -18.05 15.32
C SER A 102 -37.02 -16.58 15.07
N LEU A 103 -36.02 -15.71 15.17
CA LEU A 103 -36.14 -14.27 14.99
C LEU A 103 -35.93 -13.82 13.53
N LYS A 104 -35.52 -14.75 12.65
CA LYS A 104 -35.19 -14.51 11.23
C LYS A 104 -34.16 -13.39 11.06
N LEU A 105 -33.12 -13.41 11.89
CA LEU A 105 -32.10 -12.35 11.90
C LEU A 105 -31.02 -12.58 10.83
N GLN A 106 -30.68 -13.84 10.52
CA GLN A 106 -29.63 -14.18 9.56
C GLN A 106 -28.29 -13.55 9.94
N CYS A 107 -27.89 -13.74 11.20
CA CYS A 107 -26.59 -13.35 11.72
C CYS A 107 -25.46 -14.06 10.96
N ASN A 108 -24.40 -13.32 10.65
CA ASN A 108 -23.21 -13.87 10.02
C ASN A 108 -22.32 -14.62 11.04
N ASN A 109 -21.35 -15.38 10.54
CA ASN A 109 -20.48 -16.21 11.40
C ASN A 109 -19.72 -15.42 12.48
N LEU A 110 -19.28 -14.18 12.17
CA LEU A 110 -18.56 -13.36 13.13
C LEU A 110 -19.51 -12.86 14.22
N GLU A 111 -20.73 -12.47 13.87
CA GLU A 111 -21.77 -12.05 14.82
C GLU A 111 -22.16 -13.18 15.77
N LEU A 112 -22.33 -14.39 15.25
CA LEU A 112 -22.58 -15.57 16.07
C LEU A 112 -21.39 -15.89 16.98
N LEU A 113 -20.15 -15.80 16.47
CA LEU A 113 -18.95 -16.05 17.26
C LEU A 113 -18.79 -15.02 18.40
N THR A 114 -18.97 -13.74 18.12
CA THR A 114 -18.96 -12.68 19.15
C THR A 114 -20.07 -12.90 20.18
N SER A 115 -21.26 -13.31 19.74
CA SER A 115 -22.38 -13.63 20.63
C SER A 115 -22.06 -14.82 21.54
N VAL A 116 -21.42 -15.87 21.03
CA VAL A 116 -20.96 -17.02 21.84
C VAL A 116 -19.98 -16.56 22.91
N ALA A 117 -19.00 -15.71 22.56
CA ALA A 117 -18.03 -15.18 23.51
C ALA A 117 -18.70 -14.39 24.65
N LEU A 118 -19.59 -13.46 24.32
CA LEU A 118 -20.29 -12.63 25.30
C LEU A 118 -21.18 -13.47 26.24
N VAL A 119 -21.95 -14.41 25.68
CA VAL A 119 -22.78 -15.34 26.48
C VAL A 119 -21.90 -16.21 27.37
N TYR A 120 -20.77 -16.70 26.87
CA TYR A 120 -19.86 -17.53 27.63
C TYR A 120 -19.24 -16.78 28.81
N PHE A 121 -18.71 -15.58 28.58
CA PHE A 121 -18.11 -14.76 29.63
C PHE A 121 -19.12 -14.35 30.69
N ALA A 122 -20.37 -14.02 30.29
CA ALA A 122 -21.44 -13.71 31.23
C ALA A 122 -21.83 -14.94 32.06
N LYS A 123 -22.01 -16.11 31.43
CA LYS A 123 -22.30 -17.38 32.14
C LYS A 123 -21.21 -17.79 33.13
N LYS A 124 -19.95 -17.42 32.86
CA LYS A 124 -18.80 -17.71 33.73
C LYS A 124 -18.51 -16.60 34.75
N ASN A 125 -19.24 -15.49 34.73
CA ASN A 125 -19.01 -14.32 35.57
C ASN A 125 -17.57 -13.78 35.45
N CYS A 126 -17.08 -13.62 34.22
CA CYS A 126 -15.79 -12.99 33.97
C CYS A 126 -15.78 -11.56 34.51
N GLN A 127 -14.79 -11.23 35.35
CA GLN A 127 -14.65 -9.90 35.92
C GLN A 127 -14.20 -8.89 34.87
N TRP A 128 -13.27 -9.31 34.00
CA TRP A 128 -12.79 -8.52 32.88
C TRP A 128 -12.91 -9.33 31.60
N CYS A 129 -13.31 -8.68 30.52
CA CYS A 129 -13.41 -9.27 29.20
C CYS A 129 -12.59 -8.43 28.22
N ILE A 130 -11.53 -9.00 27.68
CA ILE A 130 -10.68 -8.36 26.69
C ILE A 130 -11.18 -8.78 25.31
N ILE A 131 -11.62 -7.81 24.51
CA ILE A 131 -12.27 -8.05 23.23
C ILE A 131 -11.44 -7.35 22.15
N GLU A 132 -10.95 -8.12 21.19
CA GLU A 132 -10.20 -7.59 20.04
C GLU A 132 -11.11 -7.30 18.85
N THR A 133 -10.85 -6.20 18.16
CA THR A 133 -11.53 -5.85 16.91
C THR A 133 -11.10 -6.75 15.74
N GLY A 134 -12.07 -7.18 14.93
CA GLY A 134 -11.80 -7.84 13.65
C GLY A 134 -11.17 -6.89 12.63
N LEU A 135 -10.06 -7.29 11.99
CA LEU A 135 -9.49 -6.53 10.86
C LEU A 135 -10.40 -6.63 9.62
N ALA A 136 -10.40 -5.57 8.80
CA ALA A 136 -10.96 -5.46 7.44
C ALA A 136 -12.27 -4.66 7.24
N GLY A 137 -12.36 -3.44 7.78
CA GLY A 137 -13.19 -2.38 7.17
C GLY A 137 -14.71 -2.57 7.20
N LYS A 138 -15.23 -3.61 7.86
CA LYS A 138 -16.66 -3.85 8.10
C LYS A 138 -17.03 -3.43 9.54
N GLN A 139 -18.33 -3.26 9.80
CA GLN A 139 -18.81 -2.99 11.17
C GLN A 139 -18.37 -4.14 12.08
N ASP A 140 -17.60 -3.84 13.12
CA ASP A 140 -17.12 -4.83 14.08
C ASP A 140 -18.26 -5.18 15.06
N PRO A 141 -18.67 -6.46 15.19
CA PRO A 141 -19.75 -6.84 16.10
C PRO A 141 -19.46 -6.49 17.58
N GLY A 142 -18.19 -6.38 17.98
CA GLY A 142 -17.79 -5.88 19.31
C GLY A 142 -18.11 -4.40 19.54
N SER A 143 -18.46 -3.64 18.50
CA SER A 143 -18.89 -2.24 18.64
C SER A 143 -20.26 -2.07 19.30
N ILE A 144 -21.07 -3.14 19.36
CA ILE A 144 -22.41 -3.21 19.99
C ILE A 144 -22.38 -2.99 21.49
N ILE A 145 -21.24 -3.28 22.09
CA ILE A 145 -21.04 -3.16 23.52
C ILE A 145 -21.35 -1.71 23.93
N ALA A 146 -22.38 -1.53 24.76
CA ALA A 146 -22.79 -0.22 25.21
C ALA A 146 -21.69 0.45 26.06
N GLY A 147 -21.68 1.78 26.09
CA GLY A 147 -20.66 2.57 26.80
C GLY A 147 -20.51 2.25 28.30
N GLN A 148 -21.54 1.73 28.96
CA GLN A 148 -21.50 1.44 30.40
C GLN A 148 -20.64 0.21 30.73
N SER A 149 -20.68 -0.80 29.87
CA SER A 149 -19.90 -2.04 30.00
C SER A 149 -18.50 -1.90 29.42
N ARG A 150 -18.28 -0.91 28.56
CA ARG A 150 -16.96 -0.59 27.97
C ARG A 150 -16.16 0.30 28.92
N VAL A 151 -15.16 -0.28 29.59
CA VAL A 151 -14.35 0.45 30.57
C VAL A 151 -13.27 1.31 29.91
N CYS A 152 -12.60 0.79 28.89
CA CYS A 152 -11.65 1.55 28.08
C CYS A 152 -11.54 0.98 26.65
N CYS A 153 -10.99 1.79 25.75
CA CYS A 153 -10.61 1.39 24.40
C CYS A 153 -9.12 1.66 24.18
N ALA A 154 -8.32 0.61 24.03
CA ALA A 154 -6.91 0.69 23.70
C ALA A 154 -6.73 0.62 22.18
N ILE A 155 -5.97 1.56 21.60
CA ILE A 155 -5.66 1.63 20.18
C ILE A 155 -4.15 1.41 20.03
N THR A 156 -3.78 0.23 19.53
CA THR A 156 -2.40 -0.13 19.21
C THR A 156 -1.98 0.49 17.87
N ASN A 157 -0.81 0.15 17.35
CA ASN A 157 -0.32 0.68 16.08
C ASN A 157 -1.31 0.44 14.92
N VAL A 158 -1.63 1.50 14.18
CA VAL A 158 -2.58 1.55 13.06
C VAL A 158 -1.80 1.72 11.77
N GLY A 159 -2.08 0.86 10.79
CA GLY A 159 -1.53 0.98 9.44
C GLY A 159 -2.31 2.00 8.61
N ILE A 160 -1.61 2.66 7.68
CA ILE A 160 -2.17 3.68 6.77
C ILE A 160 -3.39 3.15 5.99
N SER A 161 -3.48 1.84 5.71
CA SER A 161 -4.61 1.23 5.01
C SER A 161 -5.87 1.04 5.87
N ASP A 162 -5.80 1.21 7.19
CA ASP A 162 -6.88 0.92 8.14
C ASP A 162 -7.47 2.17 8.83
N GLU A 163 -7.05 3.38 8.43
CA GLU A 163 -7.47 4.66 9.04
C GLU A 163 -8.98 4.91 8.93
N ALA A 164 -9.57 4.60 7.77
CA ALA A 164 -11.01 4.75 7.54
C ALA A 164 -11.84 3.80 8.42
N PHE A 165 -11.33 2.59 8.65
CA PHE A 165 -11.94 1.65 9.60
C PHE A 165 -11.90 2.22 11.01
N LEU A 166 -10.76 2.74 11.43
CA LEU A 166 -10.60 3.31 12.77
C LEU A 166 -11.53 4.51 12.99
N CYS A 167 -11.67 5.40 12.01
CA CYS A 167 -12.61 6.53 12.10
C CYS A 167 -14.06 6.07 12.26
N LYS A 168 -14.46 5.02 11.54
CA LYS A 168 -15.80 4.42 11.65
C LYS A 168 -15.99 3.73 13.00
N PHE A 169 -15.02 2.97 13.45
CA PHE A 169 -15.00 2.32 14.76
C PHE A 169 -15.13 3.32 15.90
N LEU A 170 -14.35 4.40 15.85
CA LEU A 170 -14.44 5.51 16.81
C LEU A 170 -15.84 6.12 16.79
N SER A 171 -16.41 6.37 15.62
CA SER A 171 -17.79 6.91 15.50
C SER A 171 -18.82 6.00 16.16
N GLN A 172 -18.74 4.68 15.92
CA GLN A 172 -19.65 3.70 16.51
C GLN A 172 -19.54 3.60 18.03
N ILE A 173 -18.32 3.62 18.56
CA ILE A 173 -18.09 3.55 20.00
C ILE A 173 -18.57 4.82 20.71
N THR A 174 -18.43 5.96 20.04
CA THR A 174 -18.66 7.27 20.66
C THR A 174 -20.13 7.70 20.60
N GLU A 175 -20.87 7.29 19.56
CA GLU A 175 -22.34 7.51 19.44
C GLU A 175 -23.16 6.65 20.42
N SER A 176 -22.66 5.46 20.80
CA SER A 176 -23.40 4.47 21.59
C SER A 176 -23.27 4.62 23.12
N SER A 177 -22.63 5.70 23.62
CA SER A 177 -22.23 5.79 25.04
C SER A 177 -22.77 7.03 25.76
N THR A 178 -23.59 6.82 26.80
CA THR A 178 -23.99 7.87 27.77
C THR A 178 -22.93 8.10 28.85
N ASN A 179 -22.09 7.09 29.13
CA ASN A 179 -20.85 7.17 29.90
C ASN A 179 -19.68 6.89 28.96
N LYS A 180 -18.78 7.86 28.76
CA LYS A 180 -17.74 7.80 27.72
C LYS A 180 -16.50 7.08 28.26
N ALA A 181 -16.18 5.95 27.65
CA ALA A 181 -14.95 5.21 27.93
C ALA A 181 -13.71 6.05 27.58
N ILE A 182 -12.60 5.84 28.31
CA ILE A 182 -11.31 6.43 27.95
C ILE A 182 -10.71 5.72 26.74
N PHE A 183 -10.07 6.51 25.87
CA PHE A 183 -9.24 6.02 24.79
C PHE A 183 -7.76 6.09 25.19
N LEU A 184 -7.02 5.03 24.91
CA LEU A 184 -5.59 4.90 25.21
C LEU A 184 -4.86 4.58 23.91
N LEU A 185 -4.12 5.54 23.38
CA LEU A 185 -3.51 5.48 22.06
C LEU A 185 -2.00 5.24 22.13
N ASP A 186 -1.51 4.31 21.33
CA ASP A 186 -0.09 4.15 21.04
C ASP A 186 0.48 5.43 20.38
N GLY A 187 1.34 6.15 21.07
CA GLY A 187 1.97 7.36 20.55
C GLY A 187 2.94 7.14 19.40
N SER A 188 3.40 5.90 19.17
CA SER A 188 4.28 5.58 18.02
C SER A 188 3.58 5.65 16.67
N ASN A 189 2.25 5.79 16.66
CA ASN A 189 1.46 6.05 15.46
C ASN A 189 1.88 7.34 14.75
N ASP A 190 1.72 7.40 13.44
CA ASP A 190 2.02 8.60 12.64
C ASP A 190 1.25 9.83 13.15
N GLU A 191 1.82 11.02 12.97
CA GLU A 191 1.24 12.26 13.48
C GLU A 191 -0.19 12.49 12.96
N PHE A 192 -0.45 12.13 11.70
CA PHE A 192 -1.77 12.18 11.10
C PHE A 192 -2.79 11.31 11.86
N VAL A 193 -2.43 10.06 12.20
CA VAL A 193 -3.28 9.14 12.96
C VAL A 193 -3.55 9.70 14.35
N ARG A 194 -2.51 10.16 15.05
CA ARG A 194 -2.66 10.78 16.39
C ARG A 194 -3.59 11.99 16.35
N ASN A 195 -3.40 12.88 15.38
CA ASN A 195 -4.23 14.10 15.25
C ASN A 195 -5.68 13.76 14.92
N THR A 196 -5.92 12.77 14.05
CA THR A 196 -7.26 12.32 13.68
C THR A 196 -8.02 11.74 14.88
N ILE A 197 -7.38 10.85 15.64
CA ILE A 197 -7.97 10.24 16.84
C ILE A 197 -8.20 11.30 17.92
N THR A 198 -7.24 12.20 18.13
CA THR A 198 -7.34 13.31 19.09
C THR A 198 -8.52 14.21 18.77
N LYS A 199 -8.64 14.64 17.51
CA LYS A 199 -9.77 15.45 17.05
C LYS A 199 -11.09 14.74 17.26
N ARG A 200 -11.19 13.45 16.90
CA ARG A 200 -12.45 12.70 17.06
C ARG A 200 -12.84 12.49 18.52
N CYS A 201 -11.88 12.16 19.38
CA CYS A 201 -12.13 12.04 20.82
C CYS A 201 -12.58 13.38 21.41
N HIS A 202 -11.97 14.49 20.98
CA HIS A 202 -12.39 15.83 21.37
C HIS A 202 -13.80 16.17 20.89
N ASP A 203 -14.11 15.93 19.61
CA ASP A 203 -15.42 16.22 19.01
C ASP A 203 -16.57 15.48 19.70
N VAL A 204 -16.32 14.25 20.14
CA VAL A 204 -17.32 13.47 20.88
C VAL A 204 -17.16 13.58 22.40
N GLY A 205 -16.18 14.33 22.90
CA GLY A 205 -15.95 14.56 24.33
C GLY A 205 -15.57 13.31 25.13
N CYS A 206 -14.83 12.38 24.52
CA CYS A 206 -14.24 11.22 25.20
C CYS A 206 -12.82 11.56 25.67
N PRO A 207 -12.42 11.15 26.88
CA PRO A 207 -11.05 11.34 27.34
C PRO A 207 -10.08 10.48 26.52
N LEU A 208 -8.93 11.06 26.17
CA LEU A 208 -7.86 10.41 25.41
C LEU A 208 -6.54 10.59 26.14
N GLU A 209 -5.80 9.50 26.28
CA GLU A 209 -4.42 9.47 26.77
C GLU A 209 -3.54 8.85 25.68
N ILE A 210 -2.38 9.46 25.42
CA ILE A 210 -1.45 9.04 24.38
C ILE A 210 -0.14 8.64 25.05
N THR A 211 0.35 7.43 24.76
CA THR A 211 1.63 6.97 25.31
C THR A 211 2.81 7.73 24.69
N ASP A 212 3.92 7.88 25.42
CA ASP A 212 5.07 8.64 24.92
C ASP A 212 5.86 7.87 23.82
N PRO A 213 6.01 8.42 22.60
CA PRO A 213 6.79 7.80 21.53
C PRO A 213 8.31 8.04 21.61
N SER A 214 8.76 9.03 22.37
CA SER A 214 10.13 9.55 22.35
C SER A 214 11.12 8.72 23.17
N LEU A 215 10.59 7.91 24.08
CA LEU A 215 11.35 7.08 24.99
C LEU A 215 11.84 5.83 24.26
N LYS A 216 13.13 5.78 23.93
CA LYS A 216 13.83 4.57 23.45
C LYS A 216 14.31 3.65 24.58
N ASP A 217 14.10 4.07 25.82
CA ASP A 217 14.46 3.32 27.02
C ASP A 217 13.31 2.39 27.46
N TYR A 218 13.67 1.35 28.19
CA TYR A 218 12.75 0.35 28.79
C TYR A 218 11.92 0.91 29.95
N ASN A 219 11.94 2.23 30.14
CA ASN A 219 11.19 2.89 31.19
C ASN A 219 9.76 3.16 30.71
N VAL A 220 8.81 2.85 31.57
CA VAL A 220 7.40 3.21 31.39
C VAL A 220 7.01 4.11 32.54
N TYR A 221 6.59 5.33 32.22
CA TYR A 221 6.12 6.30 33.20
C TYR A 221 4.63 6.07 33.44
N THR A 222 4.27 5.96 34.71
CA THR A 222 2.90 5.76 35.17
C THR A 222 2.62 6.72 36.31
N ASP A 223 1.38 7.17 36.46
CA ASP A 223 1.07 8.03 37.61
C ASP A 223 0.88 7.20 38.88
N THR A 224 0.37 5.97 38.77
CA THR A 224 0.12 5.10 39.93
C THR A 224 1.40 4.51 40.50
N TRP A 225 2.31 4.07 39.64
CA TRP A 225 3.52 3.34 40.05
C TRP A 225 4.81 4.13 39.80
N GLY A 226 4.75 5.36 39.30
CA GLY A 226 5.94 6.13 38.92
C GLY A 226 6.65 5.50 37.73
N THR A 227 7.97 5.65 37.67
CA THR A 227 8.79 5.02 36.62
C THR A 227 8.97 3.52 36.89
N LEU A 228 8.53 2.70 35.94
CA LEU A 228 8.73 1.26 35.92
C LEU A 228 9.87 0.93 34.94
N GLU A 229 10.95 0.32 35.42
CA GLU A 229 11.99 -0.25 34.56
C GLU A 229 11.52 -1.64 34.12
N VAL A 230 11.06 -1.77 32.89
CA VAL A 230 10.50 -3.04 32.39
C VAL A 230 11.46 -3.74 31.45
N ARG A 231 12.07 -4.82 31.93
CA ARG A 231 12.86 -5.71 31.06
C ARG A 231 11.96 -6.78 30.49
N LEU A 232 11.65 -6.65 29.21
CA LEU A 232 11.03 -7.74 28.46
C LEU A 232 12.09 -8.84 28.21
N PRO A 233 11.73 -10.13 28.32
CA PRO A 233 12.63 -11.26 28.02
C PRO A 233 13.13 -11.22 26.57
N TYR A 234 12.39 -10.56 25.67
CA TYR A 234 12.79 -10.28 24.28
C TYR A 234 13.06 -8.78 24.12
N SER A 235 14.16 -8.32 24.72
CA SER A 235 14.54 -6.91 24.75
C SER A 235 14.85 -6.30 23.37
N GLU A 236 14.96 -7.08 22.30
CA GLU A 236 15.50 -6.60 21.01
C GLU A 236 14.47 -6.01 20.04
N GLU A 237 13.20 -5.87 20.43
CA GLU A 237 12.12 -5.44 19.54
C GLU A 237 11.50 -4.10 19.96
N GLU A 238 11.95 -3.01 19.32
CA GLU A 238 11.50 -1.62 19.56
C GLU A 238 9.96 -1.43 19.50
N TYR A 239 9.20 -2.33 18.88
CA TYR A 239 7.74 -2.19 18.81
C TYR A 239 6.97 -2.88 19.94
N GLN A 240 7.57 -3.88 20.62
CA GLN A 240 6.91 -4.57 21.73
C GLN A 240 6.83 -3.68 22.97
N ILE A 241 7.80 -2.78 23.16
CA ILE A 241 7.76 -1.77 24.21
C ILE A 241 6.57 -0.81 24.03
N PHE A 242 6.19 -0.48 22.78
CA PHE A 242 5.01 0.36 22.52
C PHE A 242 3.71 -0.38 22.86
N ASN A 243 3.59 -1.66 22.49
CA ASN A 243 2.45 -2.50 22.91
C ASN A 243 2.37 -2.58 24.44
N LEU A 244 3.51 -2.79 25.10
CA LEU A 244 3.58 -2.83 26.55
C LEU A 244 3.13 -1.50 27.18
N ARG A 245 3.56 -0.35 26.65
CA ARG A 245 3.14 0.97 27.14
C ARG A 245 1.63 1.15 27.06
N VAL A 246 0.99 0.68 25.98
CA VAL A 246 -0.47 0.69 25.86
C VAL A 246 -1.11 -0.19 26.93
N ALA A 247 -0.61 -1.41 27.15
CA ALA A 247 -1.13 -2.29 28.19
C ALA A 247 -0.96 -1.70 29.61
N ILE A 248 0.19 -1.09 29.91
CA ILE A 248 0.44 -0.42 31.18
C ILE A 248 -0.46 0.82 31.33
N ALA A 249 -0.69 1.60 30.28
CA ALA A 249 -1.61 2.75 30.33
C ALA A 249 -3.04 2.31 30.66
N VAL A 250 -3.50 1.18 30.12
CA VAL A 250 -4.79 0.57 30.50
C VAL A 250 -4.81 0.23 31.99
N LEU A 251 -3.78 -0.44 32.50
CA LEU A 251 -3.71 -0.83 33.92
C LEU A 251 -3.59 0.37 34.85
N ASP A 252 -2.81 1.39 34.47
CA ASP A 252 -2.64 2.63 35.21
C ASP A 252 -3.98 3.37 35.32
N PHE A 253 -4.73 3.46 34.21
CA PHE A 253 -6.10 3.97 34.21
C PHE A 253 -7.03 3.16 35.13
N LEU A 254 -7.03 1.83 35.02
CA LEU A 254 -7.88 0.99 35.87
C LEU A 254 -7.54 1.15 37.37
N SER A 255 -6.27 1.37 37.70
CA SER A 255 -5.82 1.57 39.07
C SER A 255 -6.17 2.97 39.60
N LYS A 256 -6.02 4.02 38.79
CA LYS A 256 -6.48 5.40 39.09
C LYS A 256 -7.98 5.44 39.41
N GLU A 257 -8.78 4.75 38.61
CA GLU A 257 -10.23 4.62 38.79
C GLU A 257 -10.62 3.65 39.92
N LYS A 258 -9.63 3.10 40.65
CA LYS A 258 -9.82 2.12 41.74
C LYS A 258 -10.63 0.89 41.33
N LYS A 259 -10.61 0.54 40.04
CA LYS A 259 -11.27 -0.65 39.49
C LYS A 259 -10.41 -1.91 39.69
N VAL A 260 -9.10 -1.74 39.81
CA VAL A 260 -8.15 -2.82 40.15
C VAL A 260 -7.15 -2.33 41.21
N CYS A 261 -6.65 -3.28 42.00
CA CYS A 261 -5.60 -3.02 43.00
C CYS A 261 -4.39 -3.90 42.66
N ILE A 262 -3.44 -3.34 41.93
CA ILE A 262 -2.23 -4.05 41.46
C ILE A 262 -1.01 -3.42 42.12
N SER A 263 -0.20 -4.22 42.82
CA SER A 263 1.10 -3.78 43.34
C SER A 263 2.17 -3.79 42.24
N LYS A 264 3.27 -3.04 42.44
CA LYS A 264 4.43 -3.09 41.54
C LYS A 264 4.98 -4.52 41.34
N ASP A 265 4.98 -5.30 42.41
CA ASP A 265 5.44 -6.69 42.39
C ASP A 265 4.52 -7.56 41.55
N GLN A 266 3.19 -7.39 41.67
CA GLN A 266 2.21 -8.12 40.87
C GLN A 266 2.29 -7.75 39.39
N LEU A 267 2.48 -6.46 39.08
CA LEU A 267 2.71 -6.00 37.71
C LEU A 267 3.97 -6.67 37.13
N SER A 268 5.07 -6.67 37.88
CA SER A 268 6.34 -7.29 37.46
C SER A 268 6.22 -8.80 37.27
N GLN A 269 5.57 -9.50 38.21
CA GLN A 269 5.31 -10.94 38.11
C GLN A 269 4.40 -11.28 36.93
N GLY A 270 3.35 -10.49 36.72
CA GLY A 270 2.48 -10.57 35.56
C GLY A 270 3.30 -10.53 34.28
N LEU A 271 4.12 -9.51 34.10
CA LEU A 271 4.98 -9.36 32.92
C LEU A 271 5.96 -10.52 32.68
N ILE A 272 6.49 -11.12 33.75
CA ILE A 272 7.35 -12.31 33.66
C ILE A 272 6.54 -13.54 33.22
N SER A 273 5.30 -13.66 33.68
CA SER A 273 4.41 -14.79 33.44
C SER A 273 3.63 -14.73 32.12
N VAL A 274 3.86 -13.69 31.31
CA VAL A 274 3.17 -13.52 30.02
C VAL A 274 3.49 -14.72 29.14
N ASP A 275 2.45 -15.45 28.76
CA ASP A 275 2.52 -16.37 27.64
C ASP A 275 2.60 -15.53 26.35
N TRP A 276 3.80 -15.41 25.79
CA TRP A 276 4.09 -14.49 24.69
C TRP A 276 3.24 -14.80 23.43
N PRO A 277 2.87 -13.79 22.62
CA PRO A 277 1.99 -13.95 21.45
C PRO A 277 2.50 -15.00 20.45
N ARG A 278 1.62 -15.52 19.60
CA ARG A 278 1.99 -16.49 18.53
C ARG A 278 2.87 -15.90 17.42
N SER A 279 3.30 -14.64 17.54
CA SER A 279 4.42 -14.05 16.81
C SER A 279 5.75 -14.44 17.46
N LEU A 280 6.66 -15.03 16.69
CA LEU A 280 7.95 -15.53 17.16
C LEU A 280 7.85 -16.64 18.23
N HIS A 281 6.82 -17.50 18.14
CA HIS A 281 6.64 -18.61 19.09
C HIS A 281 7.73 -19.67 18.88
N ARG A 282 8.56 -19.91 19.89
CA ARG A 282 9.61 -20.93 19.86
C ARG A 282 9.07 -22.28 20.35
N LEU A 283 9.04 -23.28 19.49
CA LEU A 283 8.72 -24.66 19.85
C LEU A 283 9.93 -25.56 19.64
N ASP A 284 10.24 -26.40 20.62
CA ASP A 284 11.13 -27.55 20.40
C ASP A 284 10.29 -28.73 19.93
N TYR A 285 10.14 -28.89 18.61
CA TYR A 285 9.42 -30.02 18.06
C TYR A 285 10.25 -31.30 18.21
N CYS A 286 9.69 -32.29 18.90
CA CYS A 286 10.25 -33.63 19.03
C CYS A 286 9.56 -34.55 18.04
N TYR A 287 10.32 -35.23 17.18
CA TYR A 287 9.76 -36.24 16.29
C TYR A 287 9.20 -37.42 17.09
N GLU A 288 8.01 -37.91 16.72
CA GLU A 288 7.38 -39.09 17.33
C GLU A 288 8.15 -40.40 17.01
N SER A 289 9.03 -40.38 16.00
CA SER A 289 9.85 -41.54 15.61
C SER A 289 11.23 -41.55 16.30
N THR A 290 11.81 -42.75 16.41
CA THR A 290 12.93 -43.27 17.24
C THR A 290 14.25 -42.48 17.31
N SER A 291 14.36 -41.30 16.70
CA SER A 291 15.60 -40.53 16.63
C SER A 291 15.85 -39.58 17.81
N GLY A 292 14.82 -39.23 18.60
CA GLY A 292 14.93 -38.28 19.73
C GLY A 292 15.44 -36.88 19.33
N LYS A 293 15.49 -36.57 18.03
CA LYS A 293 15.97 -35.28 17.51
C LYS A 293 14.95 -34.19 17.82
N LYS A 294 15.44 -33.07 18.34
CA LYS A 294 14.67 -31.84 18.55
C LYS A 294 14.99 -30.83 17.46
N ILE A 295 13.98 -30.14 16.94
CA ILE A 295 14.16 -28.98 16.08
C ILE A 295 13.53 -27.76 16.74
N ALA A 296 14.32 -26.69 16.83
CA ALA A 296 13.82 -25.38 17.21
C ALA A 296 13.03 -24.77 16.03
N LEU A 297 11.72 -24.61 16.24
CA LEU A 297 10.79 -23.94 15.35
C LEU A 297 10.52 -22.53 15.88
N LEU A 298 10.54 -21.54 15.00
CA LEU A 298 9.98 -20.22 15.27
C LEU A 298 8.76 -20.03 14.38
N LEU A 299 7.57 -19.88 14.97
CA LEU A 299 6.33 -19.61 14.24
C LEU A 299 6.06 -18.11 14.25
N ASP A 300 5.69 -17.54 13.10
CA ASP A 300 5.35 -16.13 12.99
C ASP A 300 4.31 -15.86 11.91
N ASN A 301 3.41 -14.92 12.18
CA ASN A 301 2.27 -14.57 11.34
C ASN A 301 2.51 -13.31 10.46
N ALA A 302 3.75 -12.95 10.16
CA ALA A 302 4.08 -11.82 9.31
C ALA A 302 3.37 -11.89 7.95
N ASN A 303 2.35 -11.05 7.77
CA ASN A 303 1.42 -11.14 6.65
C ASN A 303 1.34 -9.85 5.81
N ASN A 304 2.08 -8.81 6.18
CA ASN A 304 2.19 -7.55 5.44
C ASN A 304 3.65 -7.07 5.44
N ALA A 305 3.96 -6.06 4.62
CA ALA A 305 5.33 -5.57 4.47
C ALA A 305 5.95 -5.05 5.77
N LYS A 306 5.15 -4.46 6.67
CA LYS A 306 5.62 -3.95 7.97
C LYS A 306 5.96 -5.11 8.90
N ALA A 307 5.07 -6.09 9.04
CA ALA A 307 5.30 -7.28 9.85
C ALA A 307 6.51 -8.10 9.34
N ALA A 308 6.66 -8.23 8.02
CA ALA A 308 7.81 -8.91 7.42
C ALA A 308 9.15 -8.20 7.73
N ARG A 309 9.18 -6.87 7.74
CA ARG A 309 10.37 -6.11 8.16
C ARG A 309 10.68 -6.28 9.64
N ASN A 310 9.66 -6.29 10.49
CA ASN A 310 9.84 -6.51 11.92
C ASN A 310 10.42 -7.91 12.19
N LEU A 311 9.85 -8.94 11.57
CA LEU A 311 10.34 -10.31 11.63
C LEU A 311 11.79 -10.41 11.09
N ALA A 312 12.08 -9.77 9.96
CA ALA A 312 13.44 -9.73 9.42
C ALA A 312 14.43 -9.10 10.40
N CYS A 313 14.05 -7.98 11.03
CA CYS A 313 14.88 -7.30 12.01
C CYS A 313 15.17 -8.21 13.21
N HIS A 314 14.14 -8.84 13.78
CA HIS A 314 14.31 -9.83 14.87
C HIS A 314 15.27 -10.95 14.45
N LEU A 315 15.05 -11.55 13.28
CA LEU A 315 15.90 -12.62 12.77
C LEU A 315 17.36 -12.19 12.62
N ARG A 316 17.60 -10.93 12.22
CA ARG A 316 18.96 -10.41 12.04
C ARG A 316 19.65 -10.17 13.37
N THR A 317 18.94 -9.64 14.35
CA THR A 317 19.53 -9.39 15.67
C THR A 317 19.83 -10.71 16.38
N THR A 318 18.89 -11.66 16.36
CA THR A 318 19.03 -12.93 17.08
C THR A 318 20.01 -13.91 16.41
N TYR A 319 19.95 -14.05 15.07
CA TYR A 319 20.69 -15.08 14.34
C TYR A 319 21.83 -14.52 13.46
N GLY A 320 21.96 -13.21 13.34
CA GLY A 320 23.01 -12.56 12.55
C GLY A 320 22.98 -12.99 11.08
N ASP A 321 24.08 -13.55 10.61
CA ASP A 321 24.27 -14.08 9.25
C ASP A 321 24.15 -15.61 9.14
N THR A 322 23.75 -16.30 10.21
CA THR A 322 23.55 -17.76 10.14
C THR A 322 22.43 -18.11 9.15
N PRO A 323 22.66 -19.08 8.24
CA PRO A 323 21.62 -19.51 7.30
C PRO A 323 20.41 -20.10 8.02
N LEU A 324 19.21 -19.65 7.64
CA LEU A 324 17.94 -20.10 8.20
C LEU A 324 17.16 -20.97 7.21
N THR A 325 16.29 -21.84 7.72
CA THR A 325 15.33 -22.60 6.91
C THR A 325 13.94 -22.00 7.05
N PHE A 326 13.38 -21.51 5.95
CA PHE A 326 12.02 -20.94 5.88
C PHE A 326 11.01 -21.97 5.39
N VAL A 327 9.84 -22.06 6.03
CA VAL A 327 8.71 -22.89 5.56
C VAL A 327 7.57 -21.96 5.16
N ILE A 328 7.43 -21.66 3.87
CA ILE A 328 6.56 -20.58 3.41
C ILE A 328 5.31 -21.14 2.72
N ALA A 329 4.15 -20.68 3.17
CA ALA A 329 2.93 -20.68 2.37
C ALA A 329 2.49 -19.22 2.17
N ILE A 330 1.84 -18.88 1.05
CA ILE A 330 1.32 -17.51 0.80
C ILE A 330 -0.13 -17.62 0.32
N THR A 331 -1.02 -16.69 0.69
CA THR A 331 -2.44 -16.68 0.27
C THR A 331 -2.51 -15.99 -1.07
N THR A 332 -3.35 -16.53 -1.95
CA THR A 332 -3.57 -15.99 -3.28
C THR A 332 -3.95 -14.50 -3.23
N GLY A 333 -3.36 -13.69 -4.10
CA GLY A 333 -3.65 -12.25 -4.21
C GLY A 333 -2.71 -11.31 -3.44
N LYS A 334 -1.81 -11.83 -2.58
CA LYS A 334 -0.81 -10.99 -1.91
C LYS A 334 0.37 -10.64 -2.80
N LYS A 335 0.92 -9.43 -2.61
CA LYS A 335 2.21 -9.04 -3.19
C LYS A 335 3.32 -9.82 -2.49
N VAL A 336 3.99 -10.70 -3.21
CA VAL A 336 5.02 -11.60 -2.67
C VAL A 336 6.32 -10.85 -2.34
N SER A 337 6.78 -9.92 -3.20
CA SER A 337 8.06 -9.22 -2.99
C SER A 337 8.11 -8.46 -1.65
N PRO A 338 7.13 -7.60 -1.30
CA PRO A 338 7.18 -6.87 -0.02
C PRO A 338 7.19 -7.75 1.23
N LEU A 339 6.74 -9.01 1.13
CA LEU A 339 6.80 -9.98 2.22
C LEU A 339 8.16 -10.67 2.31
N LEU A 340 8.73 -11.07 1.16
CA LEU A 340 9.92 -11.92 1.13
C LEU A 340 11.24 -11.14 1.02
N ASP A 341 11.23 -9.97 0.36
CA ASP A 341 12.41 -9.10 0.18
C ASP A 341 13.17 -8.82 1.51
N PRO A 342 12.50 -8.50 2.65
CA PRO A 342 13.24 -8.30 3.90
C PRO A 342 13.70 -9.62 4.57
N LEU A 343 13.05 -10.75 4.28
CA LEU A 343 13.20 -12.01 5.02
C LEU A 343 14.28 -12.94 4.46
N ILE A 344 14.27 -13.21 3.15
CA ILE A 344 15.07 -14.29 2.56
C ILE A 344 16.42 -13.76 2.07
N ARG A 345 17.52 -14.40 2.49
CA ARG A 345 18.89 -14.14 2.00
C ARG A 345 19.39 -15.25 1.08
N PRO A 346 20.42 -15.01 0.25
CA PRO A 346 20.93 -16.02 -0.69
C PRO A 346 21.44 -17.31 -0.07
N GLN A 347 21.90 -17.29 1.18
CA GLN A 347 22.36 -18.46 1.92
C GLN A 347 21.23 -19.30 2.52
N ASP A 348 20.02 -18.74 2.62
CA ASP A 348 18.90 -19.38 3.32
C ASP A 348 18.34 -20.55 2.50
N TYR A 349 17.73 -21.50 3.21
CA TYR A 349 16.99 -22.61 2.63
C TYR A 349 15.49 -22.31 2.71
N VAL A 350 14.73 -22.59 1.65
CA VAL A 350 13.29 -22.30 1.61
C VAL A 350 12.50 -23.52 1.21
N ILE A 351 11.50 -23.88 1.99
CA ILE A 351 10.54 -24.92 1.70
C ILE A 351 9.21 -24.22 1.41
N VAL A 352 8.74 -24.29 0.17
CA VAL A 352 7.42 -23.77 -0.20
C VAL A 352 6.37 -24.87 -0.08
N THR A 353 5.23 -24.55 0.52
CA THR A 353 4.15 -25.53 0.77
C THR A 353 2.77 -24.89 0.67
N ARG A 354 1.71 -25.69 0.85
CA ARG A 354 0.31 -25.25 0.91
C ARG A 354 -0.24 -25.36 2.32
N PHE A 355 -1.14 -24.45 2.66
CA PHE A 355 -2.06 -24.63 3.79
C PHE A 355 -3.43 -25.15 3.30
N GLY A 356 -4.14 -25.87 4.18
CA GLY A 356 -5.45 -26.47 3.87
C GLY A 356 -6.60 -25.46 3.80
N SER A 357 -7.82 -25.93 3.51
CA SER A 357 -9.02 -25.07 3.48
C SER A 357 -9.30 -24.44 4.84
N VAL A 358 -9.55 -23.12 4.85
CA VAL A 358 -9.90 -22.38 6.08
C VAL A 358 -11.39 -22.52 6.37
N VAL A 359 -11.73 -23.13 7.51
CA VAL A 359 -13.12 -23.33 7.95
C VAL A 359 -13.82 -21.97 8.10
N GLY A 360 -15.03 -21.86 7.53
CA GLY A 360 -15.79 -20.60 7.52
C GLY A 360 -15.30 -19.55 6.51
N MET A 361 -14.17 -19.78 5.84
CA MET A 361 -13.59 -18.88 4.83
C MET A 361 -13.11 -19.65 3.58
N PRO A 362 -14.00 -20.35 2.85
CA PRO A 362 -13.63 -21.20 1.71
C PRO A 362 -12.99 -20.45 0.54
N TRP A 363 -13.07 -19.12 0.52
CA TRP A 363 -12.40 -18.26 -0.48
C TRP A 363 -10.92 -17.99 -0.17
N ILE A 364 -10.42 -18.34 1.02
CA ILE A 364 -8.99 -18.24 1.33
C ILE A 364 -8.31 -19.49 0.79
N GLN A 365 -7.39 -19.27 -0.16
CA GLN A 365 -6.66 -20.34 -0.82
C GLN A 365 -5.17 -20.06 -0.77
N SER A 366 -4.39 -21.13 -0.66
CA SER A 366 -2.94 -21.06 -0.79
C SER A 366 -2.56 -20.78 -2.24
N LEU A 367 -1.62 -19.86 -2.41
CA LEU A 367 -0.89 -19.67 -3.65
C LEU A 367 -0.17 -20.97 -3.99
N GLU A 368 -0.18 -21.30 -5.28
CA GLU A 368 0.44 -22.49 -5.81
C GLU A 368 1.95 -22.54 -5.51
N PRO A 369 2.47 -23.57 -4.83
CA PRO A 369 3.88 -23.66 -4.44
C PRO A 369 4.82 -23.60 -5.63
N VAL A 370 4.39 -24.06 -6.82
CA VAL A 370 5.17 -23.98 -8.06
C VAL A 370 5.49 -22.52 -8.42
N ASN A 371 4.54 -21.61 -8.24
CA ASN A 371 4.72 -20.18 -8.53
C ASN A 371 5.69 -19.54 -7.52
N LEU A 372 5.57 -19.90 -6.24
CA LEU A 372 6.50 -19.46 -5.19
C LEU A 372 7.90 -20.01 -5.40
N LEU A 373 8.02 -21.30 -5.77
CA LEU A 373 9.30 -21.95 -6.05
C LEU A 373 10.06 -21.20 -7.14
N ALA A 374 9.41 -20.94 -8.27
CA ALA A 374 10.04 -20.24 -9.40
C ALA A 374 10.44 -18.81 -9.02
N PHE A 375 9.57 -18.08 -8.31
CA PHE A 375 9.84 -16.73 -7.86
C PHE A 375 11.04 -16.66 -6.91
N ILE A 376 11.10 -17.55 -5.91
CA ILE A 376 12.16 -17.58 -4.90
C ILE A 376 13.49 -18.05 -5.50
N LYS A 377 13.47 -19.08 -6.37
CA LYS A 377 14.66 -19.57 -7.06
C LYS A 377 15.32 -18.52 -7.94
N ASN A 378 14.52 -17.69 -8.60
CA ASN A 378 15.02 -16.65 -9.50
C ASN A 378 15.53 -15.42 -8.76
N ARG A 379 14.94 -15.07 -7.60
CA ARG A 379 15.19 -13.79 -6.93
C ARG A 379 16.03 -13.86 -5.67
N TYR A 380 15.94 -14.94 -4.89
CA TYR A 380 16.51 -14.96 -3.53
C TYR A 380 17.57 -16.04 -3.34
N THR A 381 17.22 -17.31 -3.43
CA THR A 381 18.12 -18.45 -3.13
C THR A 381 17.85 -19.61 -4.06
N ARG A 382 18.89 -20.37 -4.41
CA ARG A 382 18.75 -21.61 -5.19
C ARG A 382 18.35 -22.80 -4.32
N ASN A 383 18.50 -22.67 -3.00
CA ASN A 383 18.20 -23.70 -2.01
C ASN A 383 16.70 -23.74 -1.70
N VAL A 384 15.88 -24.05 -2.70
CA VAL A 384 14.42 -24.09 -2.56
C VAL A 384 13.88 -25.48 -2.85
N ASN A 385 13.13 -26.02 -1.91
CA ASN A 385 12.36 -27.26 -2.05
C ASN A 385 10.86 -26.98 -2.02
N MET A 386 10.07 -27.83 -2.65
CA MET A 386 8.61 -27.77 -2.63
C MET A 386 8.07 -29.03 -1.96
N GLN A 387 7.15 -28.84 -1.02
CA GLN A 387 6.39 -29.91 -0.39
C GLN A 387 4.90 -29.70 -0.65
N PRO A 388 4.11 -30.77 -0.84
CA PRO A 388 2.70 -30.63 -1.20
C PRO A 388 1.83 -30.11 -0.05
N ASP A 389 2.20 -30.41 1.19
CA ASP A 389 1.47 -30.08 2.41
C ASP A 389 2.43 -29.98 3.61
N LEU A 390 1.92 -29.51 4.76
CA LEU A 390 2.70 -29.40 5.99
C LEU A 390 3.18 -30.76 6.53
N GLN A 391 2.44 -31.85 6.33
CA GLN A 391 2.85 -33.17 6.80
C GLN A 391 4.14 -33.63 6.11
N SER A 392 4.20 -33.43 4.79
CA SER A 392 5.36 -33.74 3.97
C SER A 392 6.56 -32.87 4.31
N VAL A 393 6.34 -31.62 4.75
CA VAL A 393 7.39 -30.76 5.30
C VAL A 393 8.04 -31.40 6.52
N TRP A 394 7.25 -31.91 7.47
CA TRP A 394 7.79 -32.53 8.68
C TRP A 394 8.63 -33.77 8.37
N THR A 395 8.16 -34.65 7.48
CA THR A 395 8.94 -35.83 7.04
C THR A 395 10.25 -35.44 6.35
N PHE A 396 10.23 -34.37 5.54
CA PHE A 396 11.44 -33.87 4.88
C PHE A 396 12.45 -33.28 5.89
N LEU A 397 11.98 -32.55 6.89
CA LEU A 397 12.84 -31.97 7.92
C LEU A 397 13.51 -33.04 8.79
N GLU A 398 12.82 -34.16 9.06
CA GLU A 398 13.38 -35.28 9.83
C GLU A 398 14.59 -35.90 9.14
N THR A 399 14.50 -36.05 7.81
CA THR A 399 15.50 -36.73 6.98
C THR A 399 16.65 -35.82 6.55
N SER A 400 16.41 -34.51 6.42
CA SER A 400 17.39 -33.54 5.89
C SER A 400 18.40 -33.00 6.92
N GLY A 401 18.11 -33.09 8.22
CA GLY A 401 19.04 -32.66 9.28
C GLY A 401 19.27 -31.14 9.37
N LEU A 402 18.37 -30.34 8.78
CA LEU A 402 18.40 -28.87 8.85
C LEU A 402 18.17 -28.38 10.29
N LYS A 403 19.00 -27.45 10.76
CA LYS A 403 19.14 -27.11 12.19
C LYS A 403 18.22 -26.01 12.72
N THR A 404 17.71 -25.11 11.87
CA THR A 404 16.99 -23.90 12.34
C THR A 404 15.83 -23.57 11.41
N ILE A 405 14.59 -23.55 11.94
CA ILE A 405 13.36 -23.34 11.17
C ILE A 405 12.64 -22.08 11.64
N VAL A 406 12.40 -21.13 10.73
CA VAL A 406 11.63 -19.89 10.95
C VAL A 406 11.04 -19.41 9.61
N PRO A 407 9.77 -18.98 9.43
CA PRO A 407 8.47 -19.29 10.06
C PRO A 407 7.43 -19.84 9.05
N VAL A 408 6.35 -20.45 9.56
CA VAL A 408 5.14 -20.81 8.77
C VAL A 408 4.30 -19.56 8.53
N ILE A 409 4.45 -18.94 7.36
CA ILE A 409 3.61 -17.81 6.94
C ILE A 409 2.22 -18.34 6.56
N GLY A 410 1.28 -18.35 7.50
CA GLY A 410 -0.15 -18.58 7.27
C GLY A 410 -0.89 -17.23 7.24
N LEU A 411 -1.79 -16.99 6.28
CA LEU A 411 -2.12 -15.62 5.87
C LEU A 411 -3.58 -15.27 6.05
N HIS A 412 -3.79 -14.00 6.38
CA HIS A 412 -5.04 -13.26 6.18
C HIS A 412 -4.89 -12.26 5.01
N SER A 413 -5.84 -12.22 4.07
CA SER A 413 -5.79 -11.41 2.84
C SER A 413 -6.08 -9.91 3.04
N GLU A 414 -5.35 -9.04 2.33
CA GLU A 414 -5.92 -7.82 1.74
C GLU A 414 -6.59 -8.19 0.41
N ILE A 415 -7.71 -7.54 0.12
CA ILE A 415 -8.67 -7.90 -0.92
C ILE A 415 -8.12 -7.59 -2.33
N LYS A 416 -7.90 -8.64 -3.13
CA LYS A 416 -8.19 -8.65 -4.57
C LYS A 416 -8.79 -10.00 -4.92
N LYS A 417 -10.06 -10.01 -5.33
CA LYS A 417 -10.80 -11.23 -5.66
C LYS A 417 -10.90 -11.42 -7.16
N GLU A 418 -10.47 -12.56 -7.67
CA GLU A 418 -11.15 -13.20 -8.80
C GLU A 418 -12.28 -14.06 -8.22
N GLY A 419 -13.50 -13.94 -8.76
CA GLY A 419 -14.72 -14.58 -8.22
C GLY A 419 -15.55 -13.72 -7.24
N ALA A 420 -15.28 -12.40 -7.12
CA ALA A 420 -16.17 -11.50 -6.38
C ALA A 420 -17.49 -11.26 -7.10
N ASN A 421 -18.60 -11.30 -6.36
CA ASN A 421 -19.87 -10.78 -6.83
C ASN A 421 -19.82 -9.24 -6.78
N TYR A 422 -19.31 -8.65 -7.86
CA TYR A 422 -19.20 -7.21 -8.01
C TYR A 422 -20.58 -6.52 -8.05
N GLN A 423 -21.61 -7.22 -8.52
CA GLN A 423 -23.00 -6.73 -8.56
C GLN A 423 -23.49 -6.39 -7.16
N LYS A 424 -23.34 -7.33 -6.23
CA LYS A 424 -23.74 -7.16 -4.83
C LYS A 424 -22.89 -6.14 -4.09
N SER A 425 -21.64 -5.96 -4.51
CA SER A 425 -20.75 -4.93 -3.95
C SER A 425 -21.17 -3.53 -4.41
N LEU A 426 -21.55 -3.40 -5.68
CA LEU A 426 -22.09 -2.17 -6.26
C LEU A 426 -23.37 -1.72 -5.54
N GLU A 427 -24.30 -2.64 -5.28
CA GLU A 427 -25.54 -2.37 -4.53
C GLU A 427 -25.26 -1.75 -3.14
N TYR A 428 -24.27 -2.26 -2.40
CA TYR A 428 -23.93 -1.73 -1.09
C TYR A 428 -23.40 -0.30 -1.14
N TYR A 429 -22.51 -0.03 -2.10
CA TYR A 429 -21.94 1.31 -2.24
C TYR A 429 -22.97 2.32 -2.73
N LEU A 430 -23.88 1.93 -3.66
CA LEU A 430 -24.96 2.80 -4.11
C LEU A 430 -25.87 3.22 -2.96
N GLU A 431 -26.30 2.28 -2.13
CA GLU A 431 -27.17 2.61 -1.01
C GLU A 431 -26.38 3.37 0.10
N ALA A 432 -25.03 3.26 0.16
CA ALA A 432 -24.22 4.02 1.12
C ALA A 432 -24.08 5.48 0.66
N LEU A 433 -24.05 5.69 -0.65
CA LEU A 433 -24.11 7.01 -1.25
C LEU A 433 -25.46 7.69 -0.97
N GLU A 434 -26.58 6.95 -1.01
CA GLU A 434 -27.91 7.48 -0.64
C GLU A 434 -27.99 7.87 0.85
N GLU A 435 -27.38 7.09 1.74
CA GLU A 435 -27.26 7.44 3.16
C GLU A 435 -26.45 8.73 3.36
N CYS A 436 -25.31 8.88 2.69
CA CYS A 436 -24.52 10.11 2.76
C CYS A 436 -25.30 11.34 2.26
N LYS A 437 -26.15 11.18 1.23
CA LYS A 437 -27.06 12.25 0.76
C LYS A 437 -28.11 12.59 1.81
N ALA A 438 -28.69 11.60 2.47
CA ALA A 438 -29.68 11.80 3.53
C ALA A 438 -29.10 12.55 4.75
N GLU A 439 -27.83 12.33 5.06
CA GLU A 439 -27.11 12.98 6.16
C GLU A 439 -26.46 14.33 5.79
N ASN A 440 -26.67 14.83 4.57
CA ASN A 440 -26.05 16.07 4.06
C ASN A 440 -24.51 16.11 4.18
N VAL A 441 -23.85 14.97 3.94
CA VAL A 441 -22.38 14.90 3.90
C VAL A 441 -21.85 15.79 2.77
N ASP A 442 -20.74 16.50 3.01
CA ASP A 442 -20.09 17.35 1.99
C ASP A 442 -19.73 16.49 0.77
N LEU A 443 -20.28 16.87 -0.39
CA LEU A 443 -20.12 16.14 -1.66
C LEU A 443 -18.66 16.07 -2.16
N LEU A 444 -17.77 16.89 -1.60
CA LEU A 444 -16.34 16.93 -1.89
C LEU A 444 -15.49 16.37 -0.74
N SER A 445 -16.10 15.76 0.28
CA SER A 445 -15.37 15.09 1.36
C SER A 445 -14.75 13.78 0.88
N ASP A 446 -13.70 13.32 1.58
CA ASP A 446 -13.06 12.04 1.27
C ASP A 446 -14.00 10.85 1.50
N GLU A 447 -14.93 10.96 2.45
CA GLU A 447 -15.94 9.95 2.74
C GLU A 447 -16.92 9.80 1.56
N TYR A 448 -17.46 10.91 1.06
CA TYR A 448 -18.42 10.89 -0.05
C TYR A 448 -17.74 10.47 -1.37
N THR A 449 -16.64 11.13 -1.71
CA THR A 449 -15.92 10.87 -2.97
C THR A 449 -15.22 9.51 -2.96
N GLY A 450 -14.81 9.01 -1.79
CA GLY A 450 -14.29 7.65 -1.63
C GLY A 450 -15.32 6.58 -1.98
N ILE A 451 -16.58 6.76 -1.59
CA ILE A 451 -17.68 5.86 -1.96
C ILE A 451 -17.93 5.93 -3.48
N GLU A 452 -17.99 7.12 -4.07
CA GLU A 452 -18.16 7.28 -5.52
C GLU A 452 -17.04 6.59 -6.31
N ILE A 453 -15.78 6.72 -5.87
CA ILE A 453 -14.66 6.01 -6.51
C ILE A 453 -14.86 4.50 -6.46
N LYS A 454 -15.34 3.95 -5.35
CA LYS A 454 -15.62 2.52 -5.21
C LYS A 454 -16.79 2.06 -6.07
N ILE A 455 -17.83 2.86 -6.22
CA ILE A 455 -18.93 2.61 -7.17
C ILE A 455 -18.35 2.52 -8.59
N GLY A 456 -17.53 3.50 -8.99
CA GLY A 456 -16.87 3.50 -10.29
C GLY A 456 -15.99 2.26 -10.51
N GLU A 457 -15.21 1.85 -9.49
CA GLU A 457 -14.43 0.61 -9.56
C GLU A 457 -15.32 -0.62 -9.75
N MET A 458 -16.48 -0.68 -9.10
CA MET A 458 -17.41 -1.80 -9.28
C MET A 458 -18.02 -1.79 -10.69
N TYR A 459 -18.39 -0.62 -11.22
CA TYR A 459 -18.84 -0.49 -12.60
C TYR A 459 -17.77 -0.96 -13.59
N GLU A 460 -16.50 -0.59 -13.41
CA GLU A 460 -15.38 -1.08 -14.22
C GLU A 460 -15.28 -2.61 -14.16
N LYS A 461 -15.35 -3.20 -12.96
CA LYS A 461 -15.25 -4.66 -12.76
C LYS A 461 -16.44 -5.44 -13.32
N LEU A 462 -17.60 -4.80 -13.45
CA LEU A 462 -18.80 -5.33 -14.08
C LEU A 462 -18.87 -5.05 -15.59
N HIS A 463 -17.85 -4.41 -16.17
CA HIS A 463 -17.84 -3.95 -17.55
C HIS A 463 -18.95 -2.93 -17.89
N MET A 464 -19.48 -2.23 -16.89
CA MET A 464 -20.46 -1.15 -17.01
C MET A 464 -19.74 0.20 -17.24
N TYR A 465 -18.97 0.29 -18.32
CA TYR A 465 -18.08 1.43 -18.55
C TYR A 465 -18.81 2.76 -18.77
N ASN A 466 -20.05 2.73 -19.29
CA ASN A 466 -20.86 3.94 -19.48
C ASN A 466 -21.24 4.56 -18.13
N ASP A 467 -21.65 3.73 -17.17
CA ASP A 467 -22.03 4.18 -15.82
C ASP A 467 -20.80 4.68 -15.05
N ALA A 468 -19.66 3.97 -15.16
CA ALA A 468 -18.39 4.45 -14.61
C ALA A 468 -18.00 5.82 -15.18
N THR A 469 -18.12 5.98 -16.50
CA THR A 469 -17.79 7.23 -17.21
C THR A 469 -18.72 8.37 -16.79
N ALA A 470 -20.03 8.12 -16.67
CA ALA A 470 -20.99 9.11 -16.22
C ALA A 470 -20.67 9.58 -14.79
N LEU A 471 -20.44 8.63 -13.87
CA LEU A 471 -20.11 8.92 -12.49
C LEU A 471 -18.83 9.74 -12.36
N TYR A 472 -17.74 9.28 -12.99
CA TYR A 472 -16.47 10.02 -12.96
C TYR A 472 -16.57 11.38 -13.64
N GLY A 473 -17.34 11.51 -14.72
CA GLY A 473 -17.62 12.79 -15.36
C GLY A 473 -18.34 13.78 -14.44
N ASP A 474 -19.31 13.31 -13.67
CA ASP A 474 -20.03 14.14 -12.70
C ASP A 474 -19.17 14.52 -11.50
N MET A 475 -18.30 13.62 -11.04
CA MET A 475 -17.28 13.94 -10.05
C MET A 475 -16.35 15.06 -10.55
N LEU A 476 -15.82 14.94 -11.76
CA LEU A 476 -14.91 15.95 -12.35
C LEU A 476 -15.60 17.31 -12.47
N LYS A 477 -16.87 17.37 -12.89
CA LYS A 477 -17.63 18.64 -12.89
C LYS A 477 -17.71 19.27 -11.50
N LYS A 478 -17.96 18.46 -10.45
CA LYS A 478 -18.03 18.93 -9.05
C LYS A 478 -16.69 19.52 -8.60
N PHE A 479 -15.59 18.79 -8.85
CA PHE A 479 -14.24 19.27 -8.51
C PHE A 479 -13.87 20.54 -9.28
N TYR A 480 -14.11 20.58 -10.60
CA TYR A 480 -13.82 21.75 -11.43
C TYR A 480 -14.55 23.01 -10.92
N ASN A 481 -15.83 22.89 -10.58
CA ASN A 481 -16.64 24.00 -10.08
C ASN A 481 -16.13 24.55 -8.74
N GLU A 482 -15.58 23.71 -7.86
CA GLU A 482 -15.00 24.18 -6.60
C GLU A 482 -13.58 24.72 -6.79
N LEU A 483 -12.74 24.05 -7.57
CA LEU A 483 -11.34 24.42 -7.82
C LEU A 483 -11.19 25.69 -8.66
N SER A 484 -12.18 26.00 -9.51
CA SER A 484 -12.19 27.24 -10.31
C SER A 484 -12.56 28.49 -9.50
N LYS A 485 -13.07 28.35 -8.27
CA LYS A 485 -13.41 29.50 -7.41
C LYS A 485 -12.13 30.16 -6.88
N THR A 486 -12.01 31.47 -7.09
CA THR A 486 -10.85 32.30 -6.69
C THR A 486 -10.80 32.64 -5.20
N THR A 487 -11.66 32.05 -4.35
CA THR A 487 -11.74 32.38 -2.92
C THR A 487 -10.74 31.61 -2.07
N ASP A 488 -10.13 32.34 -1.15
CA ASP A 488 -9.02 32.03 -0.24
C ASP A 488 -9.33 30.93 0.81
N LYS A 489 -9.72 29.73 0.36
CA LYS A 489 -9.80 28.53 1.22
C LYS A 489 -8.43 27.90 1.34
N SER A 490 -8.07 27.51 2.57
CA SER A 490 -6.74 27.01 2.95
C SER A 490 -6.06 26.15 1.88
N THR A 491 -4.81 26.51 1.53
CA THR A 491 -3.99 25.88 0.50
C THR A 491 -3.94 24.35 0.62
N LYS A 492 -3.95 23.84 1.86
CA LYS A 492 -3.98 22.40 2.16
C LYS A 492 -5.22 21.69 1.60
N ARG A 493 -6.43 22.22 1.83
CA ARG A 493 -7.68 21.58 1.35
C ARG A 493 -7.71 21.54 -0.18
N LYS A 494 -7.26 22.61 -0.84
CA LYS A 494 -7.16 22.66 -2.31
C LYS A 494 -6.22 21.58 -2.87
N PHE A 495 -5.07 21.30 -2.24
CA PHE A 495 -4.15 20.25 -2.69
C PHE A 495 -4.74 18.84 -2.59
N PHE A 496 -5.49 18.53 -1.53
CA PHE A 496 -6.20 17.25 -1.43
C PHE A 496 -7.31 17.11 -2.48
N LEU A 497 -8.06 18.19 -2.75
CA LEU A 497 -9.07 18.20 -3.81
C LEU A 497 -8.42 18.02 -5.20
N LEU A 498 -7.29 18.69 -5.48
CA LEU A 498 -6.53 18.51 -6.72
C LEU A 498 -5.99 17.09 -6.88
N LYS A 499 -5.50 16.48 -5.79
CA LYS A 499 -5.06 15.09 -5.79
C LYS A 499 -6.21 14.17 -6.22
N ARG A 500 -7.39 14.31 -5.60
CA ARG A 500 -8.57 13.50 -5.91
C ARG A 500 -9.07 13.74 -7.33
N ASP A 501 -9.14 15.00 -7.74
CA ASP A 501 -9.52 15.40 -9.09
C ASP A 501 -8.65 14.70 -10.14
N LEU A 502 -7.32 14.75 -9.99
CA LEU A 502 -6.38 14.13 -10.92
C LEU A 502 -6.45 12.59 -10.90
N GLN A 503 -6.69 11.96 -9.75
CA GLN A 503 -6.88 10.50 -9.67
C GLN A 503 -8.11 10.05 -10.47
N ILE A 504 -9.21 10.78 -10.35
CA ILE A 504 -10.45 10.49 -11.07
C ILE A 504 -10.26 10.78 -12.57
N LEU A 505 -9.56 11.88 -12.90
CA LEU A 505 -9.27 12.26 -14.27
C LEU A 505 -8.45 11.20 -15.01
N VAL A 506 -7.44 10.62 -14.35
CA VAL A 506 -6.63 9.52 -14.89
C VAL A 506 -7.52 8.32 -15.19
N ARG A 507 -8.34 7.88 -14.23
CA ARG A 507 -9.24 6.72 -14.42
C ARG A 507 -10.30 6.95 -15.51
N PHE A 508 -10.90 8.14 -15.53
CA PHE A 508 -11.86 8.54 -16.56
C PHE A 508 -11.27 8.38 -17.97
N ASN A 509 -10.02 8.84 -18.17
CA ASN A 509 -9.33 8.73 -19.45
C ASN A 509 -8.87 7.30 -19.78
N GLU A 510 -8.55 6.47 -18.78
CA GLU A 510 -8.18 5.07 -19.00
C GLU A 510 -9.35 4.22 -19.50
N ILE A 511 -10.57 4.52 -19.03
CA ILE A 511 -11.80 3.83 -19.46
C ILE A 511 -12.28 4.37 -20.80
N ASN A 512 -12.31 5.70 -20.94
CA ASN A 512 -12.89 6.36 -22.11
C ASN A 512 -11.78 6.75 -23.10
N LYS A 513 -11.19 5.74 -23.73
CA LYS A 513 -10.21 5.93 -24.80
C LYS A 513 -10.97 6.44 -26.04
N ASP A 514 -10.57 7.61 -26.56
CA ASP A 514 -10.88 8.11 -27.92
C ASP A 514 -11.95 9.20 -28.14
N SER A 515 -12.45 9.91 -27.12
CA SER A 515 -13.32 11.09 -27.37
C SER A 515 -12.59 12.44 -27.33
N GLU A 516 -12.90 13.34 -28.28
CA GLU A 516 -12.39 14.72 -28.34
C GLU A 516 -12.80 15.55 -27.11
N THR A 517 -13.96 15.25 -26.52
CA THR A 517 -14.41 15.85 -25.26
C THR A 517 -13.51 15.49 -24.07
N ASN A 518 -12.86 14.32 -24.08
CA ASN A 518 -12.02 13.87 -22.95
C ASN A 518 -10.72 14.66 -22.86
N ALA A 519 -10.20 15.09 -24.01
CA ALA A 519 -9.01 15.92 -24.07
C ALA A 519 -9.24 17.32 -23.55
N THR A 520 -10.38 17.91 -23.89
CA THR A 520 -10.79 19.21 -23.38
C THR A 520 -10.91 19.16 -21.85
N LEU A 521 -11.56 18.10 -21.34
CA LEU A 521 -11.66 17.85 -19.90
C LEU A 521 -10.26 17.67 -19.26
N LEU A 522 -9.42 16.81 -19.85
CA LEU A 522 -8.04 16.57 -19.38
C LEU A 522 -7.23 17.85 -19.29
N ILE A 523 -7.26 18.69 -20.33
CA ILE A 523 -6.55 19.97 -20.35
C ILE A 523 -7.10 20.92 -19.29
N MET A 524 -8.43 21.05 -19.17
CA MET A 524 -9.06 21.98 -18.22
C MET A 524 -8.61 21.70 -16.78
N HIS A 525 -8.65 20.44 -16.37
CA HIS A 525 -8.25 20.01 -15.02
C HIS A 525 -6.74 20.08 -14.82
N LEU A 526 -5.95 19.70 -15.84
CA LEU A 526 -4.50 19.80 -15.81
C LEU A 526 -4.03 21.25 -15.65
N LEU A 527 -4.66 22.21 -16.34
CA LEU A 527 -4.34 23.63 -16.25
C LEU A 527 -4.66 24.21 -14.86
N LEU A 528 -5.75 23.77 -14.23
CA LEU A 528 -6.06 24.16 -12.84
C LEU A 528 -4.97 23.70 -11.88
N ALA A 529 -4.60 22.42 -11.96
CA ALA A 529 -3.55 21.85 -11.12
C ALA A 529 -2.19 22.52 -11.37
N GLN A 530 -1.85 22.79 -12.63
CA GLN A 530 -0.64 23.51 -13.02
C GLN A 530 -0.61 24.93 -12.44
N ARG A 531 -1.73 25.67 -12.54
CA ARG A 531 -1.82 27.03 -12.02
C ARG A 531 -1.55 27.07 -10.52
N GLU A 532 -2.25 26.21 -9.77
CA GLU A 532 -2.09 26.13 -8.31
C GLU A 532 -0.69 25.67 -7.91
N PHE A 533 -0.08 24.75 -8.66
CA PHE A 533 1.31 24.35 -8.46
C PHE A 533 2.30 25.52 -8.65
N LEU A 534 2.11 26.33 -9.70
CA LEU A 534 2.99 27.45 -10.04
C LEU A 534 2.81 28.67 -9.11
N GLU A 535 1.58 28.94 -8.67
CA GLU A 535 1.29 30.06 -7.76
C GLU A 535 1.90 29.83 -6.37
N ASN A 536 1.92 28.58 -5.91
CA ASN A 536 2.42 28.21 -4.59
C ASN A 536 3.92 27.83 -4.56
N SER A 537 4.62 27.93 -5.71
CA SER A 537 6.02 27.53 -5.86
C SER A 537 6.87 28.66 -6.47
N PRO A 538 7.28 29.68 -5.68
CA PRO A 538 7.99 30.85 -6.20
C PRO A 538 9.35 30.52 -6.85
N GLU A 539 10.01 29.45 -6.41
CA GLU A 539 11.25 28.92 -7.01
C GLU A 539 11.02 28.42 -8.45
N PHE A 540 9.83 27.85 -8.73
CA PHE A 540 9.42 27.35 -10.04
C PHE A 540 8.93 28.46 -10.98
N LYS A 541 8.39 29.56 -10.43
CA LYS A 541 7.88 30.71 -11.18
C LYS A 541 8.99 31.44 -11.96
N ASN A 542 10.19 31.54 -11.39
CA ASN A 542 11.36 32.14 -12.03
C ASN A 542 12.00 31.24 -13.10
N VAL A 543 11.88 29.91 -12.98
CA VAL A 543 12.33 28.95 -13.99
C VAL A 543 11.39 28.97 -15.22
N LEU A 544 10.08 29.05 -15.00
CA LEU A 544 9.08 29.14 -16.08
C LEU A 544 9.01 30.50 -16.78
N SER A 545 9.31 31.61 -16.10
CA SER A 545 9.31 32.93 -16.77
C SER A 545 10.33 33.05 -17.94
N LYS A 546 11.25 32.08 -18.04
CA LYS A 546 12.23 31.96 -19.13
C LYS A 546 11.92 30.86 -20.15
N SER A 547 10.94 29.98 -19.88
CA SER A 547 10.41 29.02 -20.85
C SER A 547 9.04 29.52 -21.34
N GLU A 548 9.00 30.10 -22.54
CA GLU A 548 7.81 30.66 -23.18
C GLU A 548 6.76 29.57 -23.56
N LEU A 549 6.29 28.77 -22.62
CA LEU A 549 5.48 27.57 -22.86
C LEU A 549 4.08 27.61 -22.23
N LEU A 550 3.54 28.81 -22.02
CA LEU A 550 2.16 29.03 -21.55
C LEU A 550 1.16 29.32 -22.68
N ASN A 551 1.63 29.55 -23.90
CA ASN A 551 0.78 29.78 -25.06
C ASN A 551 0.87 28.58 -26.01
N ASN A 552 -0.26 28.14 -26.57
CA ASN A 552 -0.38 27.15 -27.67
C ASN A 552 0.34 27.58 -28.98
N GLN A 553 1.40 28.38 -28.89
CA GLN A 553 2.20 28.80 -30.01
C GLN A 553 3.24 27.73 -30.35
N GLN A 554 3.49 27.59 -31.65
CA GLN A 554 4.51 26.74 -32.22
C GLN A 554 5.85 27.05 -31.55
N LEU A 555 6.58 26.01 -31.11
CA LEU A 555 7.87 26.17 -30.42
C LEU A 555 8.80 27.05 -31.27
N ASP A 556 9.31 28.15 -30.71
CA ASP A 556 10.31 28.97 -31.39
C ASP A 556 11.66 28.25 -31.37
N TRP A 557 11.85 27.40 -32.37
CA TRP A 557 13.08 26.62 -32.58
C TRP A 557 14.34 27.48 -32.67
N LYS A 558 14.22 28.78 -32.99
CA LYS A 558 15.34 29.71 -33.10
C LYS A 558 15.84 30.20 -31.74
N ASN A 559 14.94 30.27 -30.75
CA ASN A 559 15.22 30.78 -29.40
C ASN A 559 15.18 29.70 -28.30
N PHE A 560 14.98 28.44 -28.66
CA PHE A 560 14.93 27.31 -27.72
C PHE A 560 16.28 27.11 -26.99
N LYS A 561 16.40 27.67 -25.78
CA LYS A 561 17.63 27.66 -24.96
C LYS A 561 17.66 26.48 -23.99
N GLY A 562 18.22 25.37 -24.47
CA GLY A 562 18.76 24.29 -23.64
C GLY A 562 17.70 23.39 -23.00
N LEU A 563 17.87 22.09 -23.18
CA LEU A 563 17.07 21.07 -22.51
C LEU A 563 17.64 20.77 -21.13
N PRO A 564 16.80 20.41 -20.14
CA PRO A 564 17.24 20.04 -18.81
C PRO A 564 17.82 18.61 -18.84
N PHE A 565 18.97 18.43 -19.48
CA PHE A 565 19.60 17.12 -19.58
C PHE A 565 20.29 16.74 -18.28
N ILE A 566 20.21 15.46 -17.94
CA ILE A 566 21.13 14.83 -16.99
C ILE A 566 22.57 15.03 -17.51
N GLY A 567 23.41 15.70 -16.70
CA GLY A 567 24.83 15.95 -17.00
C GLY A 567 25.18 17.25 -17.75
N LYS A 568 24.19 18.05 -18.17
CA LYS A 568 24.43 19.39 -18.78
C LYS A 568 23.61 20.54 -18.19
N SER A 569 22.67 20.26 -17.29
CA SER A 569 21.89 21.27 -16.58
C SER A 569 22.68 21.88 -15.40
N LYS A 570 22.21 23.04 -14.92
CA LYS A 570 22.83 23.95 -13.93
C LYS A 570 23.55 23.24 -12.76
N PRO A 571 24.55 23.90 -12.12
CA PRO A 571 25.30 23.36 -10.98
C PRO A 571 24.44 22.76 -9.86
N ASP A 572 23.24 23.31 -9.65
CA ASP A 572 22.30 22.87 -8.62
C ASP A 572 21.80 21.41 -8.85
N TYR A 573 21.71 20.95 -10.11
CA TYR A 573 21.31 19.57 -10.44
C TYR A 573 22.48 18.57 -10.32
N GLN A 574 23.73 19.04 -10.31
CA GLN A 574 24.91 18.17 -10.24
C GLN A 574 25.14 17.58 -8.84
N MET A 575 24.59 18.19 -7.78
CA MET A 575 24.77 17.67 -6.41
C MET A 575 24.12 16.30 -6.19
N HIS A 576 23.08 15.94 -6.95
CA HIS A 576 22.34 14.68 -6.78
C HIS A 576 22.78 13.54 -7.72
N LEU A 577 23.53 13.85 -8.78
CA LEU A 577 23.89 12.88 -9.84
C LEU A 577 25.35 12.41 -9.80
N ASN A 578 26.20 13.04 -8.98
CA ASN A 578 27.65 12.79 -8.96
C ASN A 578 28.14 11.84 -7.86
N SER A 579 27.26 11.15 -7.12
CA SER A 579 27.68 10.19 -6.11
C SER A 579 28.23 8.92 -6.78
N LYS A 580 29.53 8.91 -7.04
CA LYS A 580 30.36 7.79 -7.56
C LYS A 580 30.35 6.50 -6.71
N ARG A 581 29.40 6.32 -5.80
CA ARG A 581 29.19 5.09 -5.04
C ARG A 581 27.69 4.93 -4.84
N LYS A 582 27.26 3.68 -4.74
CA LYS A 582 26.02 3.24 -4.08
C LYS A 582 25.91 3.84 -2.66
N GLN A 583 25.70 5.13 -2.55
CA GLN A 583 24.92 5.65 -1.46
C GLN A 583 23.51 5.36 -1.88
N GLU A 584 22.87 4.48 -1.11
CA GLU A 584 21.42 4.44 -0.99
C GLU A 584 20.93 5.88 -1.10
N LEU A 585 20.26 6.20 -2.20
CA LEU A 585 19.43 7.38 -2.29
C LEU A 585 18.38 7.15 -1.19
N LYS A 586 18.70 7.59 0.03
CA LYS A 586 17.71 7.93 1.04
C LYS A 586 16.95 9.08 0.42
N ILE A 587 15.99 8.74 -0.43
CA ILE A 587 14.92 9.63 -0.85
C ILE A 587 14.21 9.93 0.47
N LYS A 588 14.61 11.03 1.12
CA LYS A 588 13.71 11.70 2.04
C LYS A 588 12.48 11.96 1.20
N GLU A 589 11.35 11.35 1.57
CA GLU A 589 10.08 11.79 1.04
C GLU A 589 10.05 13.32 1.20
N PRO A 590 9.76 14.09 0.14
CA PRO A 590 9.79 15.53 0.26
C PRO A 590 8.74 15.93 1.30
N GLU A 591 9.21 16.41 2.44
CA GLU A 591 8.40 16.93 3.57
C GLU A 591 7.58 18.18 3.18
N SER A 592 7.56 18.56 1.89
CA SER A 592 6.84 19.72 1.39
C SER A 592 5.38 19.37 1.04
N GLU A 593 4.45 20.15 1.57
CA GLU A 593 3.01 20.04 1.31
C GLU A 593 2.64 20.19 -0.20
N GLN A 594 3.59 20.65 -1.02
CA GLN A 594 3.46 20.84 -2.47
C GLN A 594 3.56 19.51 -3.26
N CYS A 595 4.16 18.46 -2.69
CA CYS A 595 4.30 17.16 -3.34
C CYS A 595 3.06 16.26 -3.24
N VAL A 596 2.01 16.70 -2.52
CA VAL A 596 0.81 15.91 -2.18
C VAL A 596 0.10 15.30 -3.40
N PHE A 597 0.09 16.01 -4.53
CA PHE A 597 -0.54 15.59 -5.79
C PHE A 597 0.44 15.51 -6.98
N MET A 598 1.75 15.63 -6.72
CA MET A 598 2.75 15.76 -7.80
C MET A 598 2.83 14.51 -8.67
N LYS A 599 2.70 13.33 -8.07
CA LYS A 599 2.67 12.05 -8.79
C LYS A 599 1.47 11.97 -9.74
N GLU A 600 0.29 12.33 -9.23
CA GLU A 600 -0.94 12.38 -10.00
C GLU A 600 -0.85 13.40 -11.15
N LEU A 601 -0.25 14.57 -10.89
CA LEU A 601 -0.03 15.61 -11.88
C LEU A 601 0.88 15.13 -13.01
N LEU A 602 2.03 14.54 -12.70
CA LEU A 602 2.95 13.98 -13.69
C LEU A 602 2.27 12.88 -14.52
N THR A 603 1.48 12.02 -13.88
CA THR A 603 0.71 10.96 -14.56
C THR A 603 -0.31 11.54 -15.55
N ALA A 604 -1.07 12.56 -15.13
CA ALA A 604 -2.04 13.23 -16.00
C ALA A 604 -1.38 13.93 -17.20
N ARG A 605 -0.18 14.52 -17.01
CA ARG A 605 0.60 15.10 -18.11
C ARG A 605 1.09 14.05 -19.11
N ASP A 606 1.48 12.87 -18.64
CA ASP A 606 1.86 11.77 -19.52
C ASP A 606 0.67 11.25 -20.34
N LEU A 607 -0.53 11.19 -19.74
CA LEU A 607 -1.75 10.91 -20.50
C LEU A 607 -2.03 11.98 -21.56
N TYR A 608 -1.87 13.26 -21.23
CA TYR A 608 -2.04 14.35 -22.18
C TYR A 608 -1.02 14.26 -23.33
N THR A 609 0.21 13.87 -23.03
CA THR A 609 1.26 13.64 -24.03
C THR A 609 0.85 12.53 -25.00
N ARG A 610 0.34 11.40 -24.50
CA ARG A 610 -0.18 10.29 -25.33
C ARG A 610 -1.36 10.73 -26.19
N TYR A 611 -2.29 11.50 -25.63
CA TYR A 611 -3.41 12.06 -26.38
C TYR A 611 -2.92 12.92 -27.56
N CYS A 612 -1.96 13.81 -27.30
CA CYS A 612 -1.36 14.66 -28.34
C CYS A 612 -0.71 13.82 -29.45
N LEU A 613 0.00 12.74 -29.09
CA LEU A 613 0.62 11.83 -30.06
C LEU A 613 -0.43 11.11 -30.93
N ASN A 614 -1.50 10.59 -30.33
CA ASN A 614 -2.58 9.91 -31.06
C ASN A 614 -3.29 10.83 -32.06
N ARG A 615 -3.34 12.14 -31.81
CA ARG A 615 -3.92 13.16 -32.70
C ARG A 615 -2.91 13.82 -33.63
N SER A 616 -1.67 13.31 -33.69
CA SER A 616 -0.56 13.91 -34.45
C SER A 616 -0.24 15.37 -34.06
N ASN A 617 -0.67 15.81 -32.88
CA ASN A 617 -0.28 17.09 -32.28
C ASN A 617 1.11 16.96 -31.61
N LEU A 618 2.14 16.80 -32.44
CA LEU A 618 3.51 16.59 -31.97
C LEU A 618 4.07 17.78 -31.17
N SER A 619 3.60 19.00 -31.44
CA SER A 619 4.02 20.20 -30.71
C SER A 619 3.45 20.23 -29.30
N GLY A 620 2.16 19.87 -29.12
CA GLY A 620 1.55 19.72 -27.81
C GLY A 620 2.20 18.60 -26.98
N ALA A 621 2.49 17.46 -27.62
CA ALA A 621 3.20 16.35 -26.97
C ALA A 621 4.59 16.77 -26.50
N LEU A 622 5.33 17.50 -27.34
CA LEU A 622 6.67 17.99 -27.03
C LEU A 622 6.65 18.96 -25.84
N ASN A 623 5.79 19.97 -25.89
CA ASN A 623 5.64 20.96 -24.81
C ASN A 623 5.28 20.28 -23.48
N SER A 624 4.31 19.37 -23.54
CA SER A 624 3.88 18.61 -22.37
C SER A 624 5.05 17.87 -21.73
N LYS A 625 5.81 17.12 -22.53
CA LYS A 625 6.89 16.25 -22.03
C LYS A 625 8.12 17.04 -21.54
N ILE A 626 8.47 18.16 -22.19
CA ILE A 626 9.55 19.04 -21.71
C ILE A 626 9.25 19.53 -20.30
N THR A 627 8.07 20.11 -20.10
CA THR A 627 7.66 20.62 -18.78
C THR A 627 7.54 19.49 -17.76
N THR A 628 7.08 18.30 -18.15
CA THR A 628 7.09 17.12 -17.26
C THR A 628 8.50 16.81 -16.78
N LEU A 629 9.48 16.77 -17.69
CA LEU A 629 10.88 16.48 -17.35
C LEU A 629 11.49 17.57 -16.46
N GLU A 630 11.22 18.85 -16.74
CA GLU A 630 11.65 19.98 -15.89
C GLU A 630 11.10 19.84 -14.47
N TRP A 631 9.83 19.52 -14.33
CA TRP A 631 9.20 19.36 -13.02
C TRP A 631 9.70 18.12 -12.28
N MET A 632 9.95 17.02 -12.98
CA MET A 632 10.54 15.82 -12.37
C MET A 632 11.93 16.09 -11.79
N LEU A 633 12.75 16.87 -12.50
CA LEU A 633 14.09 17.27 -12.05
C LEU A 633 14.07 18.25 -10.87
N LEU A 634 13.03 19.08 -10.77
CA LEU A 634 12.86 20.02 -9.67
C LEU A 634 12.20 19.39 -8.43
N ALA A 635 11.43 18.32 -8.59
CA ALA A 635 10.67 17.67 -7.53
C ALA A 635 11.36 16.40 -6.97
N ASP A 636 12.68 16.26 -7.15
CA ASP A 636 13.49 15.09 -6.72
C ASP A 636 12.84 13.74 -7.09
N SER A 637 12.28 13.66 -8.31
CA SER A 637 11.68 12.41 -8.79
C SER A 637 12.72 11.29 -8.91
N PRO A 638 12.32 10.01 -8.80
CA PRO A 638 13.23 8.88 -8.97
C PRO A 638 14.00 8.95 -10.29
N LEU A 639 15.31 8.68 -10.21
CA LEU A 639 16.22 8.82 -11.35
C LEU A 639 15.83 7.95 -12.55
N ASP A 640 15.32 6.75 -12.29
CA ASP A 640 14.85 5.82 -13.31
C ASP A 640 13.65 6.39 -14.09
N ASP A 641 12.72 7.08 -13.41
CA ASP A 641 11.59 7.76 -14.06
C ASP A 641 12.08 8.94 -14.93
N ILE A 642 13.06 9.71 -14.45
CA ILE A 642 13.63 10.84 -15.20
C ILE A 642 14.32 10.34 -16.49
N LEU A 643 15.11 9.26 -16.40
CA LEU A 643 15.78 8.67 -17.56
C LEU A 643 14.80 8.14 -18.61
N LEU A 644 13.71 7.51 -18.17
CA LEU A 644 12.64 7.06 -19.07
C LEU A 644 11.92 8.25 -19.73
N ALA A 645 11.54 9.26 -18.96
CA ALA A 645 10.91 10.47 -19.49
C ALA A 645 11.81 11.19 -20.50
N GLN A 646 13.12 11.23 -20.27
CA GLN A 646 14.11 11.78 -21.20
C GLN A 646 14.23 10.95 -22.48
N ALA A 647 14.16 9.61 -22.40
CA ALA A 647 14.16 8.74 -23.56
C ALA A 647 12.92 8.95 -24.43
N GLU A 648 11.74 9.06 -23.80
CA GLU A 648 10.47 9.37 -24.46
C GLU A 648 10.50 10.73 -25.14
N LEU A 649 11.06 11.75 -24.48
CA LEU A 649 11.25 13.08 -25.06
C LEU A 649 12.14 13.01 -26.32
N GLY A 650 13.21 12.20 -26.29
CA GLY A 650 14.03 11.93 -27.46
C GLY A 650 13.24 11.38 -28.64
N SER A 651 12.29 10.49 -28.38
CA SER A 651 11.43 9.91 -29.43
C SER A 651 10.47 10.95 -30.00
N ILE A 652 9.89 11.83 -29.17
CA ILE A 652 9.01 12.91 -29.63
C ILE A 652 9.77 13.92 -30.51
N PHE A 653 11.02 14.25 -30.17
CA PHE A 653 11.87 15.06 -31.03
C PHE A 653 12.14 14.39 -32.38
N TYR A 654 12.41 13.07 -32.38
CA TYR A 654 12.60 12.33 -33.63
C TYR A 654 11.35 12.36 -34.52
N LEU A 655 10.16 12.10 -33.95
CA LEU A 655 8.89 12.18 -34.69
C LEU A 655 8.62 13.58 -35.27
N ASN A 656 8.97 14.65 -34.53
CA ASN A 656 8.87 16.01 -35.06
C ASN A 656 9.83 16.22 -36.25
N SER A 657 11.01 15.61 -36.24
CA SER A 657 11.93 15.68 -37.38
C SER A 657 11.38 15.00 -38.63
N GLU A 658 10.72 13.85 -38.49
CA GLU A 658 10.07 13.15 -39.61
C GLU A 658 8.90 13.97 -40.17
N LYS A 659 8.14 14.67 -39.31
CA LYS A 659 7.09 15.60 -39.75
C LYS A 659 7.65 16.75 -40.60
N PHE A 660 8.78 17.33 -40.20
CA PHE A 660 9.44 18.37 -41.00
C PHE A 660 9.99 17.81 -42.32
N GLU A 661 10.52 16.58 -42.31
CA GLU A 661 10.96 15.88 -43.52
C GLU A 661 9.83 15.66 -44.52
N GLY A 662 8.66 15.19 -44.06
CA GLY A 662 7.48 15.04 -44.91
C GLY A 662 7.01 16.37 -45.50
N SER A 663 7.12 17.45 -44.72
CA SER A 663 6.79 18.81 -45.21
C SER A 663 7.79 19.29 -46.26
N LEU A 664 9.08 19.02 -46.09
CA LEU A 664 10.13 19.30 -47.07
C LEU A 664 9.91 18.49 -48.36
N TYR A 665 9.56 17.21 -48.24
CA TYR A 665 9.22 16.37 -49.38
C TYR A 665 8.00 16.88 -50.15
N ALA A 666 6.96 17.35 -49.47
CA ALA A 666 5.80 17.95 -50.12
C ALA A 666 6.19 19.21 -50.92
N ILE A 667 7.02 20.08 -50.35
CA ILE A 667 7.54 21.28 -51.04
C ILE A 667 8.41 20.89 -52.24
N ASP A 668 9.25 19.87 -52.11
CA ASP A 668 10.15 19.40 -53.17
C ASP A 668 9.40 18.77 -54.35
N ASN A 669 8.19 18.25 -54.14
CA ASN A 669 7.36 17.59 -55.15
C ASN A 669 6.19 18.45 -55.66
N GLU A 670 6.01 19.69 -55.20
CA GLU A 670 5.01 20.59 -55.75
C GLU A 670 5.45 21.21 -57.10
N PRO A 671 4.65 21.08 -58.18
CA PRO A 671 5.08 21.42 -59.55
C PRO A 671 5.17 22.93 -59.85
N TYR A 672 4.76 23.83 -58.94
CA TYR A 672 4.72 25.28 -59.20
C TYR A 672 5.21 26.14 -58.01
N LYS A 673 6.49 26.56 -58.10
CA LYS A 673 7.09 27.88 -57.71
C LYS A 673 8.37 27.77 -56.87
N LYS A 674 9.49 28.16 -57.46
CA LYS A 674 10.63 28.77 -56.74
C LYS A 674 10.35 30.27 -56.59
N SER A 675 9.56 30.64 -55.59
CA SER A 675 9.46 32.06 -55.17
C SER A 675 10.32 32.26 -53.92
N GLU A 676 10.97 33.42 -53.77
CA GLU A 676 11.80 33.80 -52.60
C GLU A 676 11.17 33.45 -51.22
N PRO A 677 9.84 33.59 -51.01
CA PRO A 677 9.19 33.15 -49.77
C PRO A 677 9.26 31.64 -49.50
N LEU A 678 9.28 30.79 -50.53
CA LEU A 678 9.32 29.32 -50.42
C LEU A 678 10.71 28.81 -50.07
N GLU A 679 11.77 29.41 -50.59
CA GLU A 679 13.15 29.06 -50.21
C GLU A 679 13.43 29.40 -48.74
N LEU A 680 12.91 30.54 -48.25
CA LEU A 680 13.00 30.91 -46.84
C LEU A 680 12.24 29.92 -45.94
N ILE A 681 11.04 29.49 -46.34
CA ILE A 681 10.26 28.47 -45.62
C ILE A 681 11.01 27.14 -45.60
N ARG A 682 11.55 26.70 -46.74
CA ARG A 682 12.37 25.48 -46.86
C ARG A 682 13.57 25.50 -45.93
N SER A 683 14.35 26.59 -45.94
CA SER A 683 15.51 26.75 -45.06
C SER A 683 15.14 26.62 -43.59
N ARG A 684 14.03 27.26 -43.17
CA ARG A 684 13.52 27.17 -41.78
C ARG A 684 13.08 25.76 -41.41
N LEU A 685 12.37 25.06 -42.30
CA LEU A 685 11.94 23.68 -42.04
C LEU A 685 13.15 22.73 -41.90
N GLN A 686 14.19 22.94 -42.70
CA GLN A 686 15.42 22.15 -42.65
C GLN A 686 16.25 22.45 -41.39
N GLU A 687 16.32 23.72 -40.97
CA GLU A 687 16.89 24.10 -39.67
C GLU A 687 16.14 23.43 -38.51
N ASN A 688 14.80 23.48 -38.51
CA ASN A 688 13.97 22.85 -37.47
C ASN A 688 14.15 21.32 -37.43
N GLN A 689 14.19 20.67 -38.59
CA GLN A 689 14.45 19.23 -38.70
C GLN A 689 15.81 18.86 -38.08
N ASN A 690 16.86 19.60 -38.44
CA ASN A 690 18.21 19.38 -37.93
C ASN A 690 18.28 19.58 -36.40
N SER A 691 17.62 20.63 -35.90
CA SER A 691 17.52 20.89 -34.46
C SER A 691 16.80 19.76 -33.73
N CYS A 692 15.67 19.27 -34.25
CA CYS A 692 14.95 18.13 -33.68
C CYS A 692 15.82 16.86 -33.62
N LEU A 693 16.51 16.52 -34.71
CA LEU A 693 17.43 15.38 -34.74
C LEU A 693 18.59 15.55 -33.75
N GLN A 694 19.08 16.77 -33.57
CA GLN A 694 20.14 17.08 -32.63
C GLN A 694 19.66 16.93 -31.18
N TYR A 695 18.50 17.49 -30.82
CA TYR A 695 17.92 17.36 -29.49
C TYR A 695 17.55 15.91 -29.15
N SER A 696 16.99 15.17 -30.10
CA SER A 696 16.75 13.73 -29.96
C SER A 696 18.05 12.97 -29.65
N ALA A 697 19.10 13.23 -30.42
CA ALA A 697 20.40 12.62 -30.18
C ALA A 697 21.01 13.01 -28.82
N ASP A 698 20.83 14.25 -28.37
CA ASP A 698 21.35 14.73 -27.10
C ASP A 698 20.61 14.10 -25.90
N CYS A 699 19.29 13.91 -25.98
CA CYS A 699 18.50 13.13 -25.00
C CYS A 699 19.12 11.74 -24.79
N TYR A 700 19.33 11.00 -25.87
CA TYR A 700 19.83 9.62 -25.80
C TYR A 700 21.31 9.54 -25.41
N LYS A 701 22.16 10.45 -25.91
CA LYS A 701 23.58 10.49 -25.54
C LYS A 701 23.78 10.79 -24.05
N SER A 702 22.96 11.66 -23.47
CA SER A 702 22.99 11.95 -22.04
C SER A 702 22.71 10.68 -21.21
N ILE A 703 21.68 9.90 -21.58
CA ILE A 703 21.37 8.60 -20.92
C ILE A 703 22.55 7.62 -21.07
N ILE A 704 23.14 7.53 -22.26
CA ILE A 704 24.29 6.64 -22.52
C ILE A 704 25.52 7.10 -21.71
N SER A 705 25.79 8.40 -21.59
CA SER A 705 26.90 8.93 -20.77
C SER A 705 26.71 8.55 -19.31
N PHE A 706 25.51 8.80 -18.77
CA PHE A 706 25.15 8.42 -17.42
C PHE A 706 25.35 6.91 -17.17
N ALA A 707 24.85 6.07 -18.09
CA ALA A 707 24.99 4.61 -17.97
C ALA A 707 26.46 4.16 -18.01
N ASN A 708 27.29 4.76 -18.88
CA ASN A 708 28.71 4.44 -18.96
C ASN A 708 29.47 4.86 -17.70
N GLU A 709 29.20 6.05 -17.18
CA GLU A 709 29.81 6.59 -15.95
C GLU A 709 29.48 5.70 -14.74
N ASN A 710 28.28 5.11 -14.72
CA ASN A 710 27.79 4.22 -13.67
C ASN A 710 27.96 2.72 -13.99
N GLN A 711 28.70 2.38 -15.05
CA GLN A 711 29.02 1.01 -15.45
C GLN A 711 27.81 0.10 -15.76
N TYR A 712 26.67 0.66 -16.17
CA TYR A 712 25.56 -0.12 -16.72
C TYR A 712 25.91 -0.68 -18.11
N PRO A 713 25.47 -1.89 -18.46
CA PRO A 713 24.62 -2.81 -17.69
C PRO A 713 25.38 -3.74 -16.72
N LYS A 714 26.70 -3.60 -16.55
CA LYS A 714 27.55 -4.57 -15.82
C LYS A 714 27.25 -4.63 -14.31
N VAL A 715 26.81 -3.54 -13.71
CA VAL A 715 26.57 -3.42 -12.26
C VAL A 715 25.10 -3.64 -11.87
N ALA A 716 24.20 -3.84 -12.83
CA ALA A 716 22.77 -4.03 -12.57
C ALA A 716 22.51 -5.26 -11.69
N MET A 717 21.70 -5.11 -10.62
CA MET A 717 21.44 -6.14 -9.60
C MET A 717 20.02 -6.74 -9.71
N GLU A 718 19.42 -6.70 -10.89
CA GLU A 718 18.05 -7.20 -11.17
C GLU A 718 16.93 -6.52 -10.35
N SER A 719 17.20 -5.37 -9.72
CA SER A 719 16.17 -4.56 -9.05
C SER A 719 15.18 -3.96 -10.06
N GLU A 720 13.97 -3.60 -9.62
CA GLU A 720 12.96 -2.94 -10.48
C GLU A 720 13.47 -1.61 -11.05
N MET A 721 14.22 -0.85 -10.24
CA MET A 721 14.90 0.38 -10.65
C MET A 721 15.94 0.10 -11.75
N ASP A 722 16.79 -0.91 -11.57
CA ASP A 722 17.79 -1.28 -12.58
C ASP A 722 17.13 -1.70 -13.89
N GLN A 723 16.02 -2.44 -13.85
CA GLN A 723 15.28 -2.83 -15.05
C GLN A 723 14.76 -1.61 -15.82
N ARG A 724 14.28 -0.59 -15.11
CA ARG A 724 13.82 0.67 -15.71
C ARG A 724 14.96 1.50 -16.29
N ILE A 725 16.11 1.58 -15.60
CA ILE A 725 17.33 2.22 -16.14
C ILE A 725 17.81 1.50 -17.41
N LEU A 726 17.83 0.17 -17.40
CA LEU A 726 18.18 -0.64 -18.57
C LEU A 726 17.19 -0.46 -19.72
N LYS A 727 15.90 -0.24 -19.42
CA LYS A 727 14.87 0.09 -20.41
C LYS A 727 15.10 1.47 -21.04
N ALA A 728 15.43 2.49 -20.25
CA ALA A 728 15.81 3.81 -20.79
C ALA A 728 17.08 3.72 -21.65
N LEU A 729 18.06 2.93 -21.21
CA LEU A 729 19.32 2.70 -21.94
C LEU A 729 19.10 1.96 -23.26
N SER A 730 18.23 0.94 -23.29
CA SER A 730 17.92 0.22 -24.52
C SER A 730 17.19 1.10 -25.54
N LEU A 731 16.23 1.92 -25.08
CA LEU A 731 15.58 2.94 -25.90
C LEU A 731 16.58 3.97 -26.45
N ALA A 732 17.55 4.39 -25.64
CA ALA A 732 18.58 5.33 -26.07
C ALA A 732 19.50 4.76 -27.17
N HIS A 733 19.94 3.52 -27.01
CA HIS A 733 20.72 2.83 -28.05
C HIS A 733 19.90 2.61 -29.33
N TYR A 734 18.62 2.25 -29.20
CA TYR A 734 17.72 2.11 -30.34
C TYR A 734 17.54 3.44 -31.08
N GLY A 735 17.21 4.52 -30.37
CA GLY A 735 17.01 5.85 -30.95
C GLY A 735 18.26 6.39 -31.65
N ILE A 736 19.45 6.25 -31.07
CA ILE A 736 20.71 6.60 -31.75
C ILE A 736 20.95 5.71 -32.97
N GLY A 737 20.58 4.42 -32.91
CA GLY A 737 20.61 3.50 -34.05
C GLY A 737 19.77 4.00 -35.22
N VAL A 738 18.53 4.41 -34.95
CA VAL A 738 17.58 4.95 -35.93
C VAL A 738 18.06 6.30 -36.49
N ILE A 739 18.52 7.22 -35.64
CA ILE A 739 19.07 8.51 -36.10
C ILE A 739 20.31 8.31 -37.00
N ASN A 740 21.17 7.33 -36.68
CA ASN A 740 22.31 7.01 -37.54
C ASN A 740 21.87 6.38 -38.87
N LEU A 741 20.81 5.57 -38.86
CA LEU A 741 20.23 5.00 -40.08
C LEU A 741 19.70 6.13 -40.98
N HIS A 742 18.93 7.04 -40.40
CA HIS A 742 18.42 8.25 -41.06
C HIS A 742 19.52 9.09 -41.69
N LYS A 743 20.66 9.28 -40.99
CA LYS A 743 21.84 9.99 -41.49
C LYS A 743 22.71 9.18 -42.47
N GLY A 744 22.30 7.98 -42.90
CA GLY A 744 23.07 7.11 -43.80
C GLY A 744 24.32 6.46 -43.18
N ARG A 745 24.47 6.51 -41.85
CA ARG A 745 25.64 6.00 -41.11
C ARG A 745 25.44 4.52 -40.73
N LEU A 746 25.38 3.65 -41.73
CA LEU A 746 25.02 2.23 -41.58
C LEU A 746 25.85 1.47 -40.54
N ARG A 747 27.19 1.65 -40.53
CA ARG A 747 28.08 0.97 -39.56
C ARG A 747 27.79 1.40 -38.11
N ALA A 748 27.54 2.68 -37.89
CA ALA A 748 27.22 3.22 -36.57
C ALA A 748 25.82 2.76 -36.12
N SER A 749 24.85 2.78 -37.03
CA SER A 749 23.49 2.27 -36.78
C SER A 749 23.51 0.81 -36.36
N LYS A 750 24.17 -0.07 -37.13
CA LYS A 750 24.30 -1.50 -36.83
C LYS A 750 24.86 -1.76 -35.43
N LYS A 751 25.87 -0.99 -35.02
CA LYS A 751 26.51 -1.12 -33.70
C LYS A 751 25.54 -0.80 -32.58
N GLU A 752 24.78 0.28 -32.70
CA GLU A 752 23.88 0.74 -31.64
C GLU A 752 22.59 -0.10 -31.57
N LEU A 753 22.01 -0.51 -32.70
CA LEU A 753 20.86 -1.42 -32.73
C LEU A 753 21.18 -2.79 -32.10
N LYS A 754 22.37 -3.35 -32.36
CA LYS A 754 22.80 -4.60 -31.71
C LYS A 754 22.95 -4.46 -30.19
N LYS A 755 23.41 -3.30 -29.70
CA LYS A 755 23.45 -3.03 -28.25
C LYS A 755 22.05 -2.92 -27.67
N ALA A 756 21.13 -2.24 -28.37
CA ALA A 756 19.75 -2.11 -27.95
C ALA A 756 19.08 -3.48 -27.79
N ILE A 757 19.26 -4.39 -28.77
CA ILE A 757 18.77 -5.78 -28.71
C ILE A 757 19.36 -6.50 -27.50
N ARG A 758 20.70 -6.49 -27.36
CA ARG A 758 21.39 -7.20 -26.27
C ARG A 758 20.92 -6.74 -24.89
N ILE A 759 20.72 -5.44 -24.70
CA ILE A 759 20.24 -4.89 -23.41
C ILE A 759 18.76 -5.24 -23.21
N SER A 760 17.94 -5.17 -24.27
CA SER A 760 16.52 -5.52 -24.21
C SER A 760 16.28 -7.00 -23.89
N GLU A 761 17.15 -7.90 -24.38
CA GLU A 761 17.13 -9.33 -24.04
C GLU A 761 17.36 -9.55 -22.53
N MET A 762 18.23 -8.76 -21.89
CA MET A 762 18.48 -8.85 -20.45
C MET A 762 17.24 -8.54 -19.60
N ILE A 763 16.36 -7.65 -20.09
CA ILE A 763 15.14 -7.22 -19.38
C ILE A 763 13.84 -7.75 -19.99
N ARG A 764 13.92 -8.67 -20.96
CA ARG A 764 12.76 -9.22 -21.68
C ARG A 764 11.84 -8.16 -22.30
N PHE A 765 12.42 -7.08 -22.85
CA PHE A 765 11.65 -6.02 -23.52
C PHE A 765 11.37 -6.39 -24.99
N ASN A 766 10.46 -7.35 -25.19
CA ASN A 766 10.22 -8.01 -26.47
C ASN A 766 9.80 -7.05 -27.61
N GLU A 767 8.94 -6.08 -27.31
CA GLU A 767 8.47 -5.09 -28.31
C GLU A 767 9.65 -4.35 -28.97
N LEU A 768 10.62 -3.89 -28.17
CA LEU A 768 11.79 -3.19 -28.69
C LEU A 768 12.76 -4.12 -29.41
N ILE A 769 12.84 -5.40 -29.02
CA ILE A 769 13.67 -6.40 -29.72
C ILE A 769 13.17 -6.56 -31.14
N GLU A 770 11.87 -6.75 -31.33
CA GLU A 770 11.25 -6.91 -32.65
C GLU A 770 11.49 -5.67 -33.52
N GLU A 771 11.27 -4.46 -32.98
CA GLU A 771 11.52 -3.21 -33.72
C GLU A 771 13.00 -3.01 -34.08
N ALA A 772 13.90 -3.24 -33.13
CA ALA A 772 15.34 -3.10 -33.37
C ALA A 772 15.82 -4.12 -34.41
N GLN A 773 15.27 -5.34 -34.43
CA GLN A 773 15.54 -6.32 -35.47
C GLN A 773 15.01 -5.88 -36.84
N ARG A 774 13.82 -5.28 -36.91
CA ARG A 774 13.28 -4.71 -38.15
C ARG A 774 14.21 -3.63 -38.72
N GLU A 775 14.62 -2.67 -37.91
CA GLU A 775 15.55 -1.62 -38.35
C GLU A 775 16.92 -2.19 -38.73
N LEU A 776 17.38 -3.23 -38.05
CA LEU A 776 18.64 -3.90 -38.36
C LEU A 776 18.62 -4.59 -39.74
N LYS A 777 17.49 -5.18 -40.14
CA LYS A 777 17.32 -5.77 -41.49
C LYS A 777 17.48 -4.73 -42.61
N LYS A 778 16.97 -3.51 -42.38
CA LYS A 778 17.14 -2.38 -43.33
C LYS A 778 18.61 -2.01 -43.51
N VAL A 779 19.42 -2.08 -42.45
CA VAL A 779 20.87 -1.83 -42.50
C VAL A 779 21.61 -2.92 -43.28
N ASP A 780 21.15 -4.17 -43.17
CA ASP A 780 21.78 -5.34 -43.79
C ASP A 780 21.32 -5.59 -45.24
N GLY A 781 20.42 -4.76 -45.79
CA GLY A 781 19.99 -4.81 -47.18
C GLY A 781 19.09 -6.00 -47.52
N THR A 782 18.44 -6.60 -46.53
CA THR A 782 17.48 -7.71 -46.74
C THR A 782 16.06 -7.13 -46.92
N PRO A 783 15.35 -7.41 -48.03
CA PRO A 783 14.00 -6.91 -48.22
C PRO A 783 13.03 -7.49 -47.18
N ILE A 784 12.05 -6.67 -46.76
CA ILE A 784 11.02 -6.98 -45.75
C ILE A 784 10.01 -7.96 -46.32
#